data_AF-A0A8C0SCG5-F1
#
_entry.id   AF-A0A8C0SCG5-F1
#
_cell.length_a   1.000
_cell.length_b   1.000
_cell.length_c   1.000
_cell.angle_alpha   90.00
_cell.angle_beta   90.00
_cell.angle_gamma   90.00
#
_symmetry.space_group_name_H-M   'P 1'
#
loop_
_entity.id
_entity.type
_entity.pdbx_description
1 polymer ?
#
loop_
_entity_poly.entity_id
_entity_poly.type
_entity_poly.pdbx_seq_one_letter_code
_entity_poly.pdbx_strand_id
1 'polypeptide(L)'
;TAMLIEDPVTTCLSPSVYDMICKLGFEVKESCDINSIVTQRGEVCWQTITDCVVYTESAQSLDYRGSVMLLGPVCAAVHSHLLSLTKGQFEIRYMPWLQWTAFPELFPELVDALETPGAPALPLGLMKLTACLERALGDVFLLNGKECPFLLRDLLASEELAEVFGRPVMDVLKVFIGSPCGLNLRNILWHGFASPHEIPPKYCSVMILLTAGLGQLLERYLQRTEAVLARRPLVALTGLEELAVFPDVTSEVLSVLEEVVKKSTFVSKVMLPYWEAALIRFRSHRFADCAMLLLSQLETGLRRVFATVNECPERLLTAESTALYTTFDEILAKHLSDGKINQLPLFLGAPAMEFLWDFLNHQEGPRLRDHLSHGEFNLHDFPREATTQLLAFSVVLLLRFTDEDVLTAFKGKAAIKSLVALAEGYTAHFHPISQLKKQVLSCEKSIRVWPLLPLPQEAEEAARLEGTSEARACKSLITEILRELYHHLPESHGAVGDGDGLPAEMWPQLIRELCGTPVPTLFCPRTVVEVLTVLRNISAQCARASSQVVASAGLRHQQWVERRLRSRQRQTYLHMLGSIKLLSPVLYLILLLIALELVNIHAVCGKNTSEYQQYLKFLKSILQYMENLVAYTSQQKNKWSETIALTRTALLKIWTFSEKKQMLVHLAKKSTSKGVL
;
A
#
# COMPACT_ATOMS: atom_id res chain seq x y z
N THR A 1 -41.00 -14.85 -9.64
CA THR A 1 -41.58 -15.28 -8.35
C THR A 1 -40.43 -15.53 -7.40
N ALA A 2 -39.94 -14.46 -6.77
CA ALA A 2 -38.77 -14.53 -5.91
C ALA A 2 -39.20 -15.03 -4.53
N MET A 3 -38.85 -16.28 -4.20
CA MET A 3 -38.86 -16.71 -2.81
C MET A 3 -37.85 -15.85 -2.07
N LEU A 4 -38.32 -15.14 -1.03
CA LEU A 4 -37.49 -14.57 0.02
C LEU A 4 -36.71 -15.73 0.67
N ILE A 5 -35.55 -16.05 0.11
CA ILE A 5 -34.59 -16.93 0.77
C ILE A 5 -34.06 -16.11 1.94
N GLU A 6 -34.39 -16.52 3.17
CA GLU A 6 -33.71 -16.04 4.37
C GLU A 6 -32.20 -16.13 4.15
N ASP A 7 -31.43 -15.08 4.49
CA ASP A 7 -29.97 -15.13 4.35
C ASP A 7 -29.47 -16.27 5.25
N PRO A 8 -28.97 -17.38 4.69
CA PRO A 8 -28.67 -18.58 5.49
C PRO A 8 -27.43 -18.38 6.36
N VAL A 9 -26.67 -17.31 6.12
CA VAL A 9 -25.42 -16.99 6.82
C VAL A 9 -25.75 -16.24 8.12
N THR A 10 -25.75 -16.97 9.23
CA THR A 10 -25.90 -16.41 10.58
C THR A 10 -24.57 -16.11 11.27
N THR A 11 -23.47 -16.65 10.74
CA THR A 11 -22.10 -16.46 11.21
C THR A 11 -21.10 -16.73 10.08
N CYS A 12 -19.96 -16.03 10.10
CA CYS A 12 -18.81 -16.37 9.24
C CYS A 12 -17.69 -17.10 10.02
N LEU A 13 -17.92 -17.43 11.30
CA LEU A 13 -16.99 -18.21 12.11
C LEU A 13 -17.22 -19.71 11.88
N SER A 14 -16.13 -20.49 11.83
CA SER A 14 -16.28 -21.95 11.87
C SER A 14 -16.91 -22.38 13.21
N PRO A 15 -17.60 -23.53 13.29
CA PRO A 15 -18.24 -23.97 14.53
C PRO A 15 -17.27 -24.04 15.73
N SER A 16 -16.02 -24.44 15.49
CA SER A 16 -14.99 -24.53 16.53
C SER A 16 -14.56 -23.16 17.05
N VAL A 17 -14.39 -22.18 16.17
CA VAL A 17 -14.01 -20.81 16.53
C VAL A 17 -15.19 -20.07 17.16
N TYR A 18 -16.40 -20.28 16.66
CA TYR A 18 -17.62 -19.76 17.28
C TYR A 18 -17.75 -20.27 18.72
N ASP A 19 -17.58 -21.57 18.97
CA ASP A 19 -17.61 -22.14 20.32
C ASP A 19 -16.54 -21.51 21.22
N MET A 20 -15.31 -21.42 20.73
CA MET A 20 -14.17 -20.87 21.47
C MET A 20 -14.37 -19.40 21.86
N ILE A 21 -14.94 -18.58 20.98
CA ILE A 21 -15.12 -17.14 21.23
C ILE A 21 -16.39 -16.87 22.02
N CYS A 22 -17.52 -17.43 21.58
CA CYS A 22 -18.83 -17.02 22.05
C CYS A 22 -19.28 -17.77 23.32
N LYS A 23 -18.75 -18.96 23.59
CA LYS A 23 -19.26 -19.85 24.65
C LYS A 23 -18.22 -20.23 25.68
N LEU A 24 -17.07 -20.74 25.23
CA LEU A 24 -16.07 -21.38 26.08
C LEU A 24 -15.62 -20.46 27.23
N GLY A 25 -15.60 -21.00 28.45
CA GLY A 25 -15.19 -20.29 29.66
C GLY A 25 -16.24 -19.35 30.26
N PHE A 26 -17.24 -18.89 29.49
CA PHE A 26 -18.36 -18.09 30.01
C PHE A 26 -19.53 -18.93 30.55
N GLU A 27 -19.54 -20.22 30.26
CA GLU A 27 -20.51 -21.18 30.82
C GLU A 27 -20.20 -21.56 32.28
N VAL A 28 -18.96 -21.31 32.72
CA VAL A 28 -18.50 -21.58 34.08
C VAL A 28 -19.12 -20.55 35.03
N LYS A 29 -19.94 -21.03 35.98
CA LYS A 29 -20.64 -20.17 36.96
C LYS A 29 -19.80 -19.79 38.18
N GLU A 30 -18.57 -20.29 38.26
CA GLU A 30 -17.65 -19.97 39.36
C GLU A 30 -17.24 -18.49 39.28
N SER A 31 -17.53 -17.73 40.33
CA SER A 31 -17.17 -16.31 40.39
C SER A 31 -15.72 -16.16 40.83
N CYS A 32 -14.89 -15.56 39.96
CA CYS A 32 -13.55 -15.13 40.34
C CYS A 32 -13.64 -13.84 41.18
N ASP A 33 -12.98 -13.79 42.34
CA ASP A 33 -12.92 -12.57 43.15
C ASP A 33 -12.03 -11.53 42.48
N ILE A 34 -12.59 -10.37 42.15
CA ILE A 34 -11.84 -9.26 41.53
C ILE A 34 -10.62 -8.84 42.34
N ASN A 35 -10.66 -8.95 43.67
CA ASN A 35 -9.51 -8.58 44.53
C ASN A 35 -8.30 -9.50 44.33
N SER A 36 -8.50 -10.70 43.78
CA SER A 36 -7.40 -11.58 43.38
C SER A 36 -6.76 -11.18 42.05
N ILE A 37 -7.46 -10.40 41.21
CA ILE A 37 -7.01 -9.99 39.87
C ILE A 37 -6.46 -8.55 39.89
N VAL A 38 -7.10 -7.65 40.64
CA VAL A 38 -6.73 -6.23 40.70
C VAL A 38 -6.78 -5.71 42.12
N THR A 39 -5.74 -4.99 42.54
CA THR A 39 -5.71 -4.34 43.85
C THR A 39 -6.65 -3.12 43.88
N GLN A 40 -6.95 -2.60 45.09
CA GLN A 40 -7.74 -1.37 45.23
C GLN A 40 -7.12 -0.15 44.51
N ARG A 41 -5.79 -0.17 44.30
CA ARG A 41 -5.05 0.88 43.59
C ARG A 41 -5.01 0.69 42.07
N GLY A 42 -5.59 -0.39 41.54
CA GLY A 42 -5.59 -0.68 40.11
C GLY A 42 -4.36 -1.46 39.62
N GLU A 43 -3.54 -2.01 40.52
CA GLU A 43 -2.41 -2.85 40.13
C GLU A 43 -2.90 -4.23 39.72
N VAL A 44 -2.40 -4.72 38.59
CA VAL A 44 -2.78 -6.04 38.04
C VAL A 44 -1.97 -7.13 38.75
N CYS A 45 -2.68 -8.06 39.38
CA CYS A 45 -2.14 -9.26 39.99
C CYS A 45 -1.91 -10.34 38.92
N TRP A 46 -0.78 -10.24 38.20
CA TRP A 46 -0.47 -11.13 37.07
C TRP A 46 -0.49 -12.61 37.42
N GLN A 47 -0.05 -13.00 38.62
CA GLN A 47 0.00 -14.41 39.04
C GLN A 47 -1.34 -15.12 38.84
N THR A 48 -2.43 -14.51 39.33
CA THR A 48 -3.80 -15.05 39.22
C THR A 48 -4.22 -15.25 37.76
N ILE A 49 -3.82 -14.34 36.86
CA ILE A 49 -4.15 -14.43 35.43
C ILE A 49 -3.29 -15.51 34.75
N THR A 50 -1.99 -15.56 35.06
CA THR A 50 -1.05 -16.50 34.45
C THR A 50 -1.28 -17.93 34.93
N ASP A 51 -1.80 -18.13 36.14
CA ASP A 51 -2.17 -19.45 36.68
C ASP A 51 -3.36 -20.09 35.92
N CYS A 52 -4.15 -19.28 35.20
CA CYS A 52 -5.19 -19.76 34.31
C CYS A 52 -4.67 -20.25 32.94
N VAL A 53 -3.38 -20.08 32.65
CA VAL A 53 -2.77 -20.53 31.39
C VAL A 53 -2.31 -21.98 31.52
N VAL A 54 -2.79 -22.84 30.62
CA VAL A 54 -2.51 -24.27 30.61
C VAL A 54 -1.52 -24.60 29.48
N TYR A 55 -0.59 -25.51 29.77
CA TYR A 55 0.38 -26.02 28.81
C TYR A 55 0.04 -27.47 28.46
N THR A 56 0.39 -27.88 27.25
CA THR A 56 0.24 -29.28 26.81
C THR A 56 1.12 -30.22 27.64
N GLU A 57 0.85 -31.52 27.59
CA GLU A 57 1.58 -32.54 28.38
C GLU A 57 3.10 -32.54 28.15
N SER A 58 3.56 -32.09 26.98
CA SER A 58 4.98 -31.94 26.68
C SER A 58 5.61 -30.65 27.23
N ALA A 59 4.80 -29.76 27.82
CA ALA A 59 5.14 -28.41 28.30
C ALA A 59 5.81 -27.50 27.24
N GLN A 60 5.75 -27.88 25.96
CA GLN A 60 6.37 -27.13 24.86
C GLN A 60 5.41 -26.15 24.17
N SER A 61 4.11 -26.29 24.38
CA SER A 61 3.09 -25.46 23.75
C SER A 61 1.91 -25.15 24.67
N LEU A 62 1.19 -24.09 24.38
CA LEU A 62 -0.02 -23.70 25.10
C LEU A 62 -1.21 -24.60 24.72
N ASP A 63 -1.94 -25.09 25.72
CA ASP A 63 -3.29 -25.57 25.53
C ASP A 63 -4.23 -24.36 25.50
N TYR A 64 -4.46 -23.83 24.30
CA TYR A 64 -5.30 -22.67 24.10
C TYR A 64 -6.74 -22.89 24.56
N ARG A 65 -7.30 -24.09 24.35
CA ARG A 65 -8.70 -24.36 24.71
C ARG A 65 -8.84 -24.42 26.23
N GLY A 66 -7.94 -25.14 26.91
CA GLY A 66 -7.89 -25.17 28.37
C GLY A 66 -7.68 -23.80 28.98
N SER A 67 -6.77 -23.01 28.40
CA SER A 67 -6.49 -21.63 28.85
C SER A 67 -7.71 -20.71 28.71
N VAL A 68 -8.41 -20.73 27.56
CA VAL A 68 -9.62 -19.92 27.36
C VAL A 68 -10.71 -20.30 28.36
N MET A 69 -10.88 -21.59 28.62
CA MET A 69 -11.86 -22.08 29.60
C MET A 69 -11.61 -21.51 31.01
N LEU A 70 -10.36 -21.47 31.46
CA LEU A 70 -9.99 -20.95 32.78
C LEU A 70 -9.93 -19.40 32.84
N LEU A 71 -9.60 -18.74 31.73
CA LEU A 71 -9.58 -17.28 31.63
C LEU A 71 -10.98 -16.66 31.51
N GLY A 72 -12.00 -17.44 31.11
CA GLY A 72 -13.38 -16.97 30.98
C GLY A 72 -13.94 -16.29 32.24
N PRO A 73 -13.88 -16.93 33.43
CA PRO A 73 -14.29 -16.31 34.70
C PRO A 73 -13.50 -15.04 35.06
N VAL A 74 -12.20 -14.99 34.74
CA VAL A 74 -11.35 -13.80 34.93
C VAL A 74 -11.88 -12.66 34.05
N CYS A 75 -12.16 -12.94 32.77
CA CYS A 75 -12.72 -11.96 31.85
C CYS A 75 -14.08 -11.42 32.34
N ALA A 76 -14.93 -12.28 32.89
CA ALA A 76 -16.23 -11.88 33.44
C ALA A 76 -16.08 -10.98 34.68
N ALA A 77 -15.20 -11.33 35.62
CA ALA A 77 -14.93 -10.52 36.81
C ALA A 77 -14.36 -9.14 36.46
N VAL A 78 -13.40 -9.09 35.53
CA VAL A 78 -12.81 -7.83 35.05
C VAL A 78 -13.85 -6.96 34.36
N HIS A 79 -14.74 -7.55 33.56
CA HIS A 79 -15.82 -6.81 32.90
C HIS A 79 -16.78 -6.17 33.91
N SER A 80 -17.25 -6.93 34.89
CA SER A 80 -18.11 -6.41 35.96
C SER A 80 -17.42 -5.31 36.77
N HIS A 81 -16.12 -5.46 37.02
CA HIS A 81 -15.32 -4.43 37.68
C HIS A 81 -15.25 -3.13 36.88
N LEU A 82 -14.89 -3.20 35.60
CA LEU A 82 -14.80 -1.99 34.78
C LEU A 82 -16.13 -1.27 34.64
N LEU A 83 -17.25 -2.00 34.47
CA LEU A 83 -18.59 -1.41 34.45
C LEU A 83 -19.02 -0.80 35.78
N SER A 84 -18.41 -1.20 36.90
CA SER A 84 -18.70 -0.61 38.21
C SER A 84 -18.01 0.73 38.45
N LEU A 85 -17.02 1.09 37.62
CA LEU A 85 -16.26 2.32 37.76
C LEU A 85 -16.93 3.47 37.01
N THR A 86 -16.92 4.65 37.63
CA THR A 86 -17.21 5.87 36.88
C THR A 86 -16.02 6.22 35.96
N LYS A 87 -16.28 7.01 34.92
CA LYS A 87 -15.24 7.50 34.00
C LYS A 87 -14.04 8.13 34.73
N GLY A 88 -14.30 8.99 35.72
CA GLY A 88 -13.24 9.60 36.53
C GLY A 88 -12.47 8.60 37.40
N GLN A 89 -13.14 7.57 37.94
CA GLN A 89 -12.45 6.50 38.67
C GLN A 89 -11.56 5.66 37.77
N PHE A 90 -12.04 5.32 36.56
CA PHE A 90 -11.24 4.64 35.55
C PHE A 90 -10.00 5.47 35.17
N GLU A 91 -10.21 6.76 34.89
CA GLU A 91 -9.14 7.68 34.50
C GLU A 91 -8.05 7.76 35.57
N ILE A 92 -8.42 8.00 36.84
CA ILE A 92 -7.46 8.07 37.95
C ILE A 92 -6.71 6.74 38.13
N ARG A 93 -7.40 5.61 37.99
CA ARG A 93 -6.86 4.29 38.33
C ARG A 93 -5.99 3.68 37.22
N TYR A 94 -6.36 3.84 35.96
CA TYR A 94 -5.74 3.10 34.85
C TYR A 94 -5.07 3.98 33.79
N MET A 95 -5.49 5.21 33.57
CA MET A 95 -4.91 6.05 32.50
C MET A 95 -3.41 6.32 32.65
N PRO A 96 -2.82 6.47 33.86
CA PRO A 96 -1.38 6.57 34.01
C PRO A 96 -0.63 5.37 33.40
N TRP A 97 -1.24 4.19 33.47
CA TRP A 97 -0.68 2.93 32.99
C TRP A 97 -0.94 2.65 31.51
N LEU A 98 -1.64 3.55 30.81
CA LEU A 98 -2.03 3.41 29.42
C LEU A 98 -1.28 4.39 28.49
N GLN A 99 -0.54 5.35 29.06
CA GLN A 99 0.24 6.33 28.30
C GLN A 99 1.32 5.70 27.41
N TRP A 100 1.77 4.49 27.75
CA TRP A 100 2.79 3.78 26.99
C TRP A 100 2.31 3.27 25.62
N THR A 101 1.03 3.40 25.26
CA THR A 101 0.54 2.94 23.96
C THR A 101 0.55 4.01 22.85
N ALA A 102 0.97 5.24 23.17
CA ALA A 102 0.94 6.42 22.28
C ALA A 102 -0.46 6.94 21.89
N PHE A 103 -1.54 6.20 22.17
CA PHE A 103 -2.92 6.63 21.93
C PHE A 103 -3.80 6.40 23.18
N PRO A 104 -3.51 7.05 24.31
CA PRO A 104 -4.26 6.86 25.55
C PRO A 104 -5.73 7.29 25.44
N GLU A 105 -6.07 8.21 24.53
CA GLU A 105 -7.43 8.72 24.30
C GLU A 105 -8.39 7.62 23.81
N LEU A 106 -7.85 6.51 23.30
CA LEU A 106 -8.63 5.35 22.90
C LEU A 106 -9.38 4.72 24.07
N PHE A 107 -8.77 4.62 25.25
CA PHE A 107 -9.30 3.78 26.34
C PHE A 107 -10.60 4.32 26.96
N PRO A 108 -10.77 5.64 27.18
CA PRO A 108 -12.07 6.18 27.56
C PRO A 108 -13.17 5.85 26.54
N GLU A 109 -12.89 5.92 25.23
CA GLU A 109 -13.88 5.53 24.20
C GLU A 109 -14.25 4.04 24.29
N LEU A 110 -13.31 3.18 24.64
CA LEU A 110 -13.57 1.75 24.82
C LEU A 110 -14.45 1.48 26.03
N VAL A 111 -14.20 2.18 27.14
CA VAL A 111 -15.04 2.07 28.35
C VAL A 111 -16.47 2.51 28.04
N ASP A 112 -16.63 3.65 27.35
CA ASP A 112 -17.94 4.13 26.91
C ASP A 112 -18.63 3.09 25.99
N ALA A 113 -17.87 2.37 25.15
CA ALA A 113 -18.41 1.31 24.28
C ALA A 113 -18.83 0.02 25.01
N LEU A 114 -18.32 -0.23 26.23
CA LEU A 114 -18.72 -1.40 27.03
C LEU A 114 -20.18 -1.33 27.49
N GLU A 115 -20.73 -0.12 27.62
CA GLU A 115 -22.11 0.12 28.08
C GLU A 115 -23.17 -0.26 27.04
N THR A 116 -22.79 -0.43 25.77
CA THR A 116 -23.71 -0.79 24.68
C THR A 116 -23.32 -2.13 24.03
N PRO A 117 -23.58 -3.29 24.68
CA PRO A 117 -23.26 -4.60 24.13
C PRO A 117 -23.90 -4.85 22.76
N GLY A 118 -23.15 -5.49 21.86
CA GLY A 118 -23.62 -5.82 20.50
C GLY A 118 -23.58 -4.65 19.51
N ALA A 119 -23.12 -3.46 19.92
CA ALA A 119 -22.89 -2.35 19.01
C ALA A 119 -21.56 -2.53 18.24
N PRO A 120 -21.49 -2.10 16.98
CA PRO A 120 -20.26 -2.06 16.17
C PRO A 120 -19.07 -1.32 16.82
N ALA A 121 -19.36 -0.41 17.76
CA ALA A 121 -18.36 0.38 18.47
C ALA A 121 -17.38 -0.49 19.27
N LEU A 122 -17.85 -1.60 19.85
CA LEU A 122 -17.02 -2.48 20.68
C LEU A 122 -16.01 -3.28 19.84
N PRO A 123 -16.40 -4.03 18.78
CA PRO A 123 -15.46 -4.67 17.87
C PRO A 123 -14.48 -3.69 17.21
N LEU A 124 -14.98 -2.53 16.76
CA LEU A 124 -14.12 -1.46 16.21
C LEU A 124 -13.10 -0.99 17.25
N GLY A 125 -13.54 -0.80 18.49
CA GLY A 125 -12.69 -0.47 19.61
C GLY A 125 -11.59 -1.52 19.82
N LEU A 126 -11.94 -2.80 19.77
CA LEU A 126 -10.99 -3.90 19.91
C LEU A 126 -10.01 -3.98 18.73
N MET A 127 -10.45 -3.66 17.50
CA MET A 127 -9.55 -3.50 16.35
C MET A 127 -8.53 -2.38 16.60
N LYS A 128 -8.98 -1.21 17.09
CA LYS A 128 -8.10 -0.09 17.45
C LYS A 128 -7.13 -0.48 18.57
N LEU A 129 -7.62 -1.15 19.62
CA LEU A 129 -6.81 -1.59 20.76
C LEU A 129 -5.72 -2.55 20.31
N THR A 130 -6.07 -3.57 19.53
CA THR A 130 -5.11 -4.58 19.08
C THR A 130 -4.03 -4.00 18.17
N ALA A 131 -4.40 -3.10 17.24
CA ALA A 131 -3.45 -2.39 16.40
C ALA A 131 -2.52 -1.45 17.21
N CYS A 132 -3.09 -0.71 18.16
CA CYS A 132 -2.35 0.16 19.08
C CYS A 132 -1.37 -0.64 19.96
N LEU A 133 -1.83 -1.75 20.52
CA LEU A 133 -1.01 -2.64 21.35
C LEU A 133 0.10 -3.31 20.55
N GLU A 134 -0.18 -3.82 19.35
CA GLU A 134 0.82 -4.39 18.46
C GLU A 134 1.94 -3.39 18.16
N ARG A 135 1.59 -2.13 17.87
CA ARG A 135 2.58 -1.08 17.66
C ARG A 135 3.37 -0.76 18.93
N ALA A 136 2.70 -0.62 20.07
CA ALA A 136 3.35 -0.30 21.33
C ALA A 136 4.31 -1.42 21.77
N LEU A 137 3.94 -2.68 21.59
CA LEU A 137 4.81 -3.83 21.84
C LEU A 137 6.03 -3.82 20.92
N GLY A 138 5.89 -3.46 19.65
CA GLY A 138 7.05 -3.33 18.76
C GLY A 138 8.00 -2.18 19.15
N ASP A 139 7.49 -1.09 19.76
CA ASP A 139 8.36 -0.06 20.35
C ASP A 139 9.13 -0.61 21.57
N VAL A 140 8.47 -1.40 22.42
CA VAL A 140 9.09 -2.06 23.59
C VAL A 140 10.12 -3.09 23.15
N PHE A 141 9.84 -3.86 22.11
CA PHE A 141 10.78 -4.84 21.55
C PHE A 141 12.12 -4.19 21.18
N LEU A 142 12.10 -2.96 20.64
CA LEU A 142 13.31 -2.23 20.24
C LEU A 142 14.15 -1.71 21.42
N LEU A 143 13.73 -1.88 22.67
CA LEU A 143 14.59 -1.65 23.82
C LEU A 143 15.77 -2.63 23.82
N ASN A 144 15.53 -3.88 23.43
CA ASN A 144 16.52 -4.96 23.47
C ASN A 144 16.84 -5.52 22.06
N GLY A 145 15.90 -5.41 21.11
CA GLY A 145 16.02 -5.91 19.75
C GLY A 145 16.54 -4.88 18.73
N LYS A 146 16.81 -5.35 17.50
CA LYS A 146 17.29 -4.50 16.38
C LYS A 146 16.24 -4.25 15.32
N GLU A 147 15.57 -5.31 14.86
CA GLU A 147 14.53 -5.26 13.84
C GLU A 147 13.27 -5.89 14.39
N CYS A 148 12.20 -5.10 14.50
CA CYS A 148 10.91 -5.59 15.00
C CYS A 148 10.33 -6.64 14.04
N PRO A 149 9.89 -7.80 14.55
CA PRO A 149 9.18 -8.80 13.76
C PRO A 149 7.96 -8.19 13.05
N PHE A 150 7.71 -8.64 11.82
CA PHE A 150 6.58 -8.18 11.01
C PHE A 150 5.24 -8.78 11.47
N LEU A 151 5.25 -10.04 11.92
CA LEU A 151 4.03 -10.73 12.36
C LEU A 151 3.84 -10.58 13.88
N LEU A 152 2.64 -10.19 14.32
CA LEU A 152 2.28 -10.11 15.74
C LEU A 152 2.59 -11.39 16.50
N ARG A 153 2.31 -12.56 15.91
CA ARG A 153 2.62 -13.87 16.54
C ARG A 153 4.09 -14.00 16.88
N ASP A 154 4.97 -13.59 15.96
CA ASP A 154 6.42 -13.72 16.13
C ASP A 154 6.93 -12.67 17.11
N LEU A 155 6.33 -11.47 17.11
CA LEU A 155 6.57 -10.44 18.13
C LEU A 155 6.20 -10.94 19.53
N LEU A 156 5.03 -11.55 19.72
CA LEU A 156 4.59 -12.09 21.01
C LEU A 156 5.41 -13.30 21.47
N ALA A 157 6.05 -14.02 20.54
CA ALA A 157 6.94 -15.15 20.82
C ALA A 157 8.40 -14.73 21.09
N SER A 158 8.73 -13.45 20.95
CA SER A 158 10.08 -12.94 21.11
C SER A 158 10.60 -13.03 22.54
N GLU A 159 11.90 -13.31 22.69
CA GLU A 159 12.57 -13.30 24.00
C GLU A 159 12.75 -11.87 24.51
N GLU A 160 12.85 -10.89 23.61
CA GLU A 160 12.99 -9.47 23.92
C GLU A 160 11.77 -8.96 24.71
N LEU A 161 10.55 -9.31 24.29
CA LEU A 161 9.35 -8.96 25.06
C LEU A 161 9.20 -9.81 26.33
N ALA A 162 9.62 -11.07 26.28
CA ALA A 162 9.61 -11.93 27.46
C ALA A 162 10.57 -11.44 28.56
N GLU A 163 11.68 -10.79 28.21
CA GLU A 163 12.60 -10.18 29.16
C GLU A 163 11.97 -8.98 29.88
N VAL A 164 11.16 -8.19 29.18
CA VAL A 164 10.48 -7.02 29.73
C VAL A 164 9.24 -7.40 30.55
N PHE A 165 8.37 -8.24 29.99
CA PHE A 165 7.04 -8.53 30.57
C PHE A 165 6.96 -9.88 31.29
N GLY A 166 7.89 -10.79 31.03
CA GLY A 166 7.84 -12.17 31.50
C GLY A 166 7.12 -13.10 30.53
N ARG A 167 7.66 -14.31 30.34
CA ARG A 167 7.06 -15.34 29.46
C ARG A 167 5.59 -15.66 29.78
N PRO A 168 5.18 -15.86 31.05
CA PRO A 168 3.79 -16.18 31.36
C PRO A 168 2.80 -15.09 30.95
N VAL A 169 3.21 -13.81 31.06
CA VAL A 169 2.40 -12.66 30.63
C VAL A 169 2.25 -12.63 29.11
N MET A 170 3.33 -12.89 28.38
CA MET A 170 3.28 -13.00 26.92
C MET A 170 2.41 -14.17 26.47
N ASP A 171 2.43 -15.28 27.21
CA ASP A 171 1.58 -16.45 26.92
C ASP A 171 0.09 -16.15 27.11
N VAL A 172 -0.30 -15.32 28.09
CA VAL A 172 -1.67 -14.79 28.20
C VAL A 172 -2.05 -14.01 26.92
N LEU A 173 -1.19 -13.11 26.44
CA LEU A 173 -1.47 -12.35 25.20
C LEU A 173 -1.59 -13.25 23.96
N LYS A 174 -0.78 -14.31 23.87
CA LYS A 174 -0.86 -15.29 22.78
C LYS A 174 -2.22 -15.97 22.72
N VAL A 175 -2.86 -16.23 23.87
CA VAL A 175 -4.22 -16.80 23.95
C VAL A 175 -5.27 -15.85 23.36
N PHE A 176 -5.18 -14.54 23.63
CA PHE A 176 -6.18 -13.56 23.16
C PHE A 176 -5.98 -13.11 21.70
N ILE A 177 -4.76 -12.77 21.29
CA ILE A 177 -4.52 -12.02 20.04
C ILE A 177 -3.42 -12.60 19.15
N GLY A 178 -2.70 -13.64 19.59
CA GLY A 178 -1.50 -14.11 18.89
C GLY A 178 -1.73 -15.29 17.94
N SER A 179 -2.19 -16.42 18.47
CA SER A 179 -2.22 -17.69 17.73
C SER A 179 -3.56 -17.95 17.07
N PRO A 180 -3.61 -18.52 15.85
CA PRO A 180 -4.85 -19.01 15.24
C PRO A 180 -5.48 -20.18 16.01
N CYS A 181 -4.72 -20.85 16.89
CA CYS A 181 -5.25 -21.87 17.79
C CYS A 181 -5.88 -21.31 19.07
N GLY A 182 -5.65 -20.01 19.37
CA GLY A 182 -6.31 -19.27 20.44
C GLY A 182 -7.51 -18.48 19.94
N LEU A 183 -7.92 -17.47 20.71
CA LEU A 183 -9.07 -16.62 20.35
C LEU A 183 -8.80 -15.81 19.07
N ASN A 184 -7.53 -15.46 18.80
CA ASN A 184 -7.10 -14.74 17.60
C ASN A 184 -7.95 -13.49 17.28
N LEU A 185 -8.37 -12.75 18.32
CA LEU A 185 -9.37 -11.68 18.20
C LEU A 185 -8.96 -10.62 17.18
N ARG A 186 -7.66 -10.30 17.12
CA ARG A 186 -7.07 -9.37 16.15
C ARG A 186 -7.44 -9.78 14.73
N ASN A 187 -7.07 -10.97 14.30
CA ASN A 187 -7.26 -11.38 12.91
C ASN A 187 -8.73 -11.61 12.57
N ILE A 188 -9.51 -12.18 13.49
CA ILE A 188 -10.94 -12.44 13.27
C ILE A 188 -11.72 -11.14 13.01
N LEU A 189 -11.38 -10.07 13.72
CA LEU A 189 -11.98 -8.75 13.53
C LEU A 189 -11.48 -8.06 12.26
N TRP A 190 -10.16 -7.96 12.07
CA TRP A 190 -9.57 -7.27 10.92
C TRP A 190 -9.94 -7.90 9.58
N HIS A 191 -10.18 -9.21 9.55
CA HIS A 191 -10.66 -9.95 8.37
C HIS A 191 -12.19 -10.03 8.28
N GLY A 192 -12.93 -9.41 9.20
CA GLY A 192 -14.39 -9.30 9.13
C GLY A 192 -15.15 -10.63 9.28
N PHE A 193 -14.59 -11.60 10.02
CA PHE A 193 -15.28 -12.87 10.27
C PHE A 193 -16.34 -12.77 11.36
N ALA A 194 -16.13 -11.94 12.38
CA ALA A 194 -17.08 -11.82 13.49
C ALA A 194 -18.07 -10.67 13.28
N SER A 195 -19.36 -10.98 13.38
CA SER A 195 -20.44 -9.99 13.45
C SER A 195 -20.42 -9.24 14.78
N PRO A 196 -21.08 -8.07 14.89
CA PRO A 196 -21.03 -7.24 16.10
C PRO A 196 -21.51 -7.95 17.37
N HIS A 197 -22.40 -8.93 17.24
CA HIS A 197 -23.00 -9.67 18.36
C HIS A 197 -22.16 -10.87 18.81
N GLU A 198 -21.18 -11.28 18.02
CA GLU A 198 -20.35 -12.48 18.29
C GLU A 198 -19.11 -12.19 19.12
N ILE A 199 -18.86 -10.93 19.49
CA ILE A 199 -17.70 -10.54 20.29
C ILE A 199 -18.15 -10.20 21.71
N PRO A 200 -17.90 -11.07 22.69
CA PRO A 200 -18.19 -10.79 24.09
C PRO A 200 -17.48 -9.50 24.58
N PRO A 201 -18.21 -8.55 25.20
CA PRO A 201 -17.62 -7.34 25.80
C PRO A 201 -16.52 -7.61 26.83
N LYS A 202 -16.56 -8.80 27.43
CA LYS A 202 -15.58 -9.27 28.42
C LYS A 202 -14.16 -9.30 27.85
N TYR A 203 -14.00 -9.63 26.57
CA TYR A 203 -12.69 -9.62 25.92
C TYR A 203 -12.13 -8.20 25.76
N CYS A 204 -12.95 -7.21 25.44
CA CYS A 204 -12.49 -5.82 25.42
C CYS A 204 -12.07 -5.37 26.83
N SER A 205 -12.87 -5.69 27.84
CA SER A 205 -12.58 -5.34 29.25
C SER A 205 -11.25 -5.91 29.74
N VAL A 206 -11.01 -7.21 29.51
CA VAL A 206 -9.74 -7.83 29.91
C VAL A 206 -8.57 -7.25 29.11
N MET A 207 -8.73 -6.99 27.81
CA MET A 207 -7.67 -6.38 27.00
C MET A 207 -7.28 -4.97 27.46
N ILE A 208 -8.24 -4.16 27.91
CA ILE A 208 -7.95 -2.86 28.55
C ILE A 208 -7.10 -3.07 29.81
N LEU A 209 -7.52 -3.99 30.68
CA LEU A 209 -6.80 -4.28 31.93
C LEU A 209 -5.39 -4.83 31.68
N LEU A 210 -5.24 -5.79 30.76
CA LEU A 210 -3.95 -6.36 30.38
C LEU A 210 -3.02 -5.28 29.83
N THR A 211 -3.53 -4.36 29.01
CA THR A 211 -2.74 -3.24 28.48
C THR A 211 -2.25 -2.30 29.59
N ALA A 212 -3.07 -2.01 30.59
CA ALA A 212 -2.65 -1.27 31.78
C ALA A 212 -1.61 -2.05 32.60
N GLY A 213 -1.83 -3.36 32.81
CA GLY A 213 -0.90 -4.24 33.52
C GLY A 213 0.47 -4.34 32.86
N LEU A 214 0.52 -4.34 31.51
CA LEU A 214 1.77 -4.27 30.75
C LEU A 214 2.47 -2.93 31.00
N GLY A 215 1.73 -1.81 31.01
CA GLY A 215 2.29 -0.50 31.35
C GLY A 215 2.94 -0.46 32.73
N GLN A 216 2.34 -1.12 33.72
CA GLN A 216 2.90 -1.26 35.07
C GLN A 216 4.22 -2.05 35.07
N LEU A 217 4.29 -3.15 34.31
CA LEU A 217 5.52 -3.94 34.18
C LEU A 217 6.62 -3.17 33.43
N LEU A 218 6.24 -2.49 32.34
CA LEU A 218 7.16 -1.67 31.55
C LEU A 218 7.77 -0.55 32.38
N GLU A 219 6.97 0.17 33.17
CA GLU A 219 7.49 1.24 34.02
C GLU A 219 8.57 0.72 34.98
N ARG A 220 8.31 -0.43 35.64
CA ARG A 220 9.29 -1.07 36.54
C ARG A 220 10.56 -1.47 35.81
N TYR A 221 10.44 -1.99 34.58
CA TYR A 221 11.59 -2.34 33.75
C TYR A 221 12.42 -1.11 33.39
N LEU A 222 11.78 -0.06 32.86
CA LEU A 222 12.47 1.19 32.46
C LEU A 222 13.15 1.87 33.65
N GLN A 223 12.52 1.89 34.83
CA GLN A 223 13.13 2.40 36.05
C GLN A 223 14.36 1.60 36.47
N ARG A 224 14.33 0.27 36.30
CA ARG A 224 15.45 -0.61 36.66
C ARG A 224 16.61 -0.52 35.67
N THR A 225 16.33 -0.36 34.39
CA THR A 225 17.36 -0.36 33.33
C THR A 225 17.82 1.04 32.93
N GLU A 226 17.16 2.09 33.43
CA GLU A 226 17.36 3.49 33.03
C GLU A 226 17.17 3.71 31.51
N ALA A 227 16.43 2.83 30.85
CA ALA A 227 16.16 2.90 29.42
C ALA A 227 15.06 3.93 29.09
N VAL A 228 15.10 4.45 27.87
CA VAL A 228 14.08 5.37 27.34
C VAL A 228 13.34 4.69 26.20
N LEU A 229 12.01 4.62 26.31
CA LEU A 229 11.16 4.08 25.24
C LEU A 229 11.08 5.06 24.07
N ALA A 230 11.75 4.74 22.97
CA ALA A 230 11.65 5.48 21.72
C ALA A 230 10.44 5.00 20.89
N ARG A 231 9.73 5.95 20.28
CA ARG A 231 8.60 5.66 19.40
C ARG A 231 9.03 5.54 17.95
N ARG A 232 8.53 4.51 17.26
CA ARG A 232 8.66 4.45 15.81
C ARG A 232 7.82 5.56 15.15
N PRO A 233 8.30 6.17 14.04
CA PRO A 233 7.55 7.21 13.33
C PRO A 233 6.26 6.64 12.71
N LEU A 234 5.17 7.41 12.78
CA LEU A 234 3.91 7.06 12.11
C LEU A 234 4.05 7.25 10.60
N VAL A 235 3.29 6.47 9.84
CA VAL A 235 3.23 6.55 8.38
C VAL A 235 2.38 7.75 7.98
N ALA A 236 2.90 8.58 7.08
CA ALA A 236 2.13 9.62 6.41
C ALA A 236 1.77 9.16 5.00
N LEU A 237 0.50 9.32 4.60
CA LEU A 237 0.08 9.05 3.22
C LEU A 237 0.60 10.16 2.30
N THR A 238 1.68 9.87 1.59
CA THR A 238 2.23 10.74 0.55
C THR A 238 1.49 10.54 -0.77
N GLY A 239 1.35 11.60 -1.58
CA GLY A 239 0.72 11.50 -2.90
C GLY A 239 -0.81 11.44 -2.86
N LEU A 240 -1.45 12.16 -1.93
CA LEU A 240 -2.92 12.24 -1.83
C LEU A 240 -3.60 12.67 -3.15
N GLU A 241 -2.92 13.49 -3.97
CA GLU A 241 -3.37 13.85 -5.32
C GLU A 241 -3.57 12.62 -6.21
N GLU A 242 -2.71 11.60 -6.06
CA GLU A 242 -2.80 10.35 -6.82
C GLU A 242 -3.96 9.47 -6.35
N LEU A 243 -4.42 9.65 -5.11
CA LEU A 243 -5.59 8.96 -4.56
C LEU A 243 -6.90 9.60 -5.02
N ALA A 244 -6.93 10.87 -5.42
CA ALA A 244 -8.15 11.62 -5.72
C ALA A 244 -8.78 11.27 -7.08
N VAL A 245 -9.16 10.01 -7.28
CA VAL A 245 -9.75 9.50 -8.53
C VAL A 245 -11.26 9.72 -8.56
N PHE A 246 -11.94 9.34 -7.50
CA PHE A 246 -13.36 9.57 -7.32
C PHE A 246 -13.61 10.99 -6.80
N PRO A 247 -14.70 11.66 -7.24
CA PRO A 247 -15.16 12.91 -6.65
C PRO A 247 -15.53 12.72 -5.18
N ASP A 248 -15.68 13.85 -4.49
CA ASP A 248 -16.10 13.83 -3.10
C ASP A 248 -17.48 13.20 -2.91
N VAL A 249 -17.68 12.53 -1.78
CA VAL A 249 -18.92 11.82 -1.47
C VAL A 249 -19.96 12.83 -0.95
N THR A 250 -20.90 13.19 -1.84
CA THR A 250 -21.97 14.15 -1.52
C THR A 250 -23.04 13.53 -0.62
N SER A 251 -23.90 14.38 -0.03
CA SER A 251 -25.07 13.91 0.73
C SER A 251 -26.00 13.02 -0.12
N GLU A 252 -26.11 13.29 -1.42
CA GLU A 252 -26.85 12.45 -2.36
C GLU A 252 -26.21 11.06 -2.45
N VAL A 253 -24.89 10.95 -2.61
CA VAL A 253 -24.19 9.66 -2.68
C VAL A 253 -24.32 8.90 -1.36
N LEU A 254 -24.20 9.56 -0.20
CA LEU A 254 -24.43 8.93 1.10
C LEU A 254 -25.84 8.37 1.24
N SER A 255 -26.86 9.12 0.81
CA SER A 255 -28.26 8.65 0.87
C SER A 255 -28.50 7.40 0.00
N VAL A 256 -27.84 7.32 -1.16
CA VAL A 256 -27.89 6.13 -2.03
C VAL A 256 -27.21 4.96 -1.33
N LEU A 257 -26.05 5.20 -0.73
CA LEU A 257 -25.30 4.17 -0.04
C LEU A 257 -26.08 3.56 1.14
N GLU A 258 -26.78 4.37 1.93
CA GLU A 258 -27.63 3.89 3.03
C GLU A 258 -28.73 2.92 2.57
N GLU A 259 -29.31 3.19 1.40
CA GLU A 259 -30.34 2.33 0.81
C GLU A 259 -29.75 1.07 0.19
N VAL A 260 -28.63 1.22 -0.51
CA VAL A 260 -27.98 0.12 -1.24
C VAL A 260 -27.35 -0.88 -0.27
N VAL A 261 -26.76 -0.43 0.84
CA VAL A 261 -26.20 -1.30 1.89
C VAL A 261 -27.24 -2.30 2.43
N LYS A 262 -28.51 -1.89 2.51
CA LYS A 262 -29.60 -2.74 3.02
C LYS A 262 -30.15 -3.73 1.98
N LYS A 263 -29.90 -3.48 0.70
CA LYS A 263 -30.50 -4.20 -0.43
C LYS A 263 -29.49 -5.06 -1.20
N SER A 264 -28.21 -4.74 -1.10
CA SER A 264 -27.14 -5.41 -1.82
C SER A 264 -26.87 -6.81 -1.24
N THR A 265 -26.83 -7.83 -2.09
CA THR A 265 -26.46 -9.20 -1.72
C THR A 265 -24.99 -9.34 -1.31
N PHE A 266 -24.18 -8.32 -1.58
CA PHE A 266 -22.79 -8.24 -1.09
C PHE A 266 -22.73 -8.11 0.43
N VAL A 267 -23.74 -7.49 1.06
CA VAL A 267 -23.81 -7.29 2.51
C VAL A 267 -24.61 -8.44 3.13
N SER A 268 -23.99 -9.19 4.05
CA SER A 268 -24.74 -10.15 4.87
C SER A 268 -25.51 -9.41 5.96
N LYS A 269 -26.72 -9.89 6.27
CA LYS A 269 -27.61 -9.25 7.26
C LYS A 269 -26.97 -9.09 8.64
N VAL A 270 -26.19 -10.09 9.07
CA VAL A 270 -25.49 -10.05 10.37
C VAL A 270 -24.36 -9.01 10.42
N MET A 271 -23.86 -8.59 9.26
CA MET A 271 -22.79 -7.60 9.13
C MET A 271 -23.29 -6.18 8.84
N LEU A 272 -24.58 -6.02 8.54
CA LEU A 272 -25.21 -4.73 8.24
C LEU A 272 -24.88 -3.62 9.26
N PRO A 273 -24.85 -3.88 10.59
CA PRO A 273 -24.57 -2.80 11.55
C PRO A 273 -23.17 -2.18 11.39
N TYR A 274 -22.17 -2.93 10.90
CA TYR A 274 -20.85 -2.36 10.62
C TYR A 274 -20.86 -1.36 9.47
N TRP A 275 -21.64 -1.64 8.41
CA TRP A 275 -21.82 -0.70 7.30
C TRP A 275 -22.50 0.58 7.76
N GLU A 276 -23.58 0.47 8.54
CA GLU A 276 -24.28 1.64 9.10
C GLU A 276 -23.35 2.46 10.01
N ALA A 277 -22.57 1.79 10.86
CA ALA A 277 -21.57 2.45 11.69
C ALA A 277 -20.49 3.16 10.85
N ALA A 278 -20.02 2.57 9.75
CA ALA A 278 -19.05 3.20 8.87
C ALA A 278 -19.57 4.53 8.30
N LEU A 279 -20.85 4.58 7.90
CA LEU A 279 -21.49 5.81 7.40
C LEU A 279 -21.65 6.88 8.49
N ILE A 280 -22.01 6.47 9.70
CA ILE A 280 -22.08 7.38 10.85
C ILE A 280 -20.69 7.98 11.14
N ARG A 281 -19.65 7.15 11.15
CA ARG A 281 -18.27 7.61 11.40
C ARG A 281 -17.76 8.56 10.33
N PHE A 282 -18.08 8.31 9.06
CA PHE A 282 -17.78 9.25 7.98
C PHE A 282 -18.41 10.63 8.22
N ARG A 283 -19.70 10.67 8.58
CA ARG A 283 -20.43 11.92 8.87
C ARG A 283 -19.91 12.65 10.10
N SER A 284 -19.44 11.91 11.10
CA SER A 284 -18.83 12.47 12.30
C SER A 284 -17.35 12.82 12.12
N HIS A 285 -16.83 12.86 10.89
CA HIS A 285 -15.42 13.15 10.57
C HIS A 285 -14.41 12.19 11.23
N ARG A 286 -14.86 10.99 11.62
CA ARG A 286 -14.00 9.91 12.12
C ARG A 286 -13.57 9.01 10.96
N PHE A 287 -12.67 9.53 10.13
CA PHE A 287 -12.27 8.92 8.87
C PHE A 287 -11.54 7.58 9.04
N ALA A 288 -10.62 7.47 10.00
CA ALA A 288 -9.93 6.21 10.30
C ALA A 288 -10.91 5.09 10.67
N ASP A 289 -11.84 5.37 11.59
CA ASP A 289 -12.88 4.42 12.01
C ASP A 289 -13.75 3.96 10.84
N CYS A 290 -14.13 4.89 9.95
CA CYS A 290 -14.88 4.56 8.74
C CYS A 290 -14.07 3.63 7.83
N ALA A 291 -12.80 3.97 7.56
CA ALA A 291 -11.93 3.14 6.73
C ALA A 291 -11.70 1.74 7.32
N MET A 292 -11.46 1.63 8.63
CA MET A 292 -11.27 0.35 9.32
C MET A 292 -12.50 -0.56 9.16
N LEU A 293 -13.70 -0.02 9.38
CA LEU A 293 -14.94 -0.76 9.18
C LEU A 293 -15.10 -1.15 7.71
N LEU A 294 -15.00 -0.21 6.77
CA LEU A 294 -15.14 -0.50 5.34
C LEU A 294 -14.16 -1.57 4.85
N LEU A 295 -12.89 -1.52 5.25
CA LEU A 295 -11.88 -2.50 4.83
C LEU A 295 -12.26 -3.92 5.29
N SER A 296 -12.65 -4.09 6.55
CA SER A 296 -13.14 -5.38 7.05
C SER A 296 -14.38 -5.87 6.28
N GLN A 297 -15.30 -4.96 5.98
CA GLN A 297 -16.57 -5.30 5.34
C GLN A 297 -16.43 -5.58 3.84
N LEU A 298 -15.52 -4.89 3.17
CA LEU A 298 -15.12 -5.18 1.79
C LEU A 298 -14.49 -6.56 1.71
N GLU A 299 -13.64 -6.94 2.67
CA GLU A 299 -13.05 -8.29 2.71
C GLU A 299 -14.14 -9.35 2.86
N THR A 300 -15.08 -9.16 3.80
CA THR A 300 -16.19 -10.09 4.02
C THR A 300 -17.10 -10.24 2.81
N GLY A 301 -17.51 -9.13 2.19
CA GLY A 301 -18.35 -9.17 1.00
C GLY A 301 -17.63 -9.79 -0.19
N LEU A 302 -16.36 -9.45 -0.42
CA LEU A 302 -15.55 -10.06 -1.47
C LEU A 302 -15.29 -11.55 -1.22
N ARG A 303 -15.14 -11.98 0.04
CA ARG A 303 -15.05 -13.40 0.43
C ARG A 303 -16.31 -14.16 0.04
N ARG A 304 -17.49 -13.58 0.25
CA ARG A 304 -18.77 -14.17 -0.18
C ARG A 304 -18.83 -14.35 -1.69
N VAL A 305 -18.48 -13.32 -2.44
CA VAL A 305 -18.44 -13.38 -3.91
C VAL A 305 -17.42 -14.41 -4.37
N PHE A 306 -16.21 -14.39 -3.81
CA PHE A 306 -15.14 -15.34 -4.08
C PHE A 306 -15.58 -16.79 -3.88
N ALA A 307 -16.20 -17.11 -2.74
CA ALA A 307 -16.70 -18.44 -2.43
C ALA A 307 -17.78 -18.89 -3.43
N THR A 308 -18.62 -17.95 -3.87
CA THR A 308 -19.70 -18.22 -4.83
C THR A 308 -19.14 -18.48 -6.23
N VAL A 309 -18.30 -17.59 -6.76
CA VAL A 309 -17.81 -17.67 -8.16
C VAL A 309 -16.77 -18.76 -8.37
N ASN A 310 -16.08 -19.19 -7.31
CA ASN A 310 -15.15 -20.33 -7.36
C ASN A 310 -15.79 -21.64 -6.86
N GLU A 311 -17.09 -21.67 -6.58
CA GLU A 311 -17.83 -22.86 -6.12
C GLU A 311 -17.21 -23.54 -4.87
N CYS A 312 -16.79 -22.74 -3.90
CA CYS A 312 -16.11 -23.19 -2.68
C CYS A 312 -16.77 -22.61 -1.40
N PRO A 313 -18.02 -23.01 -1.09
CA PRO A 313 -18.80 -22.44 0.01
C PRO A 313 -18.14 -22.60 1.39
N GLU A 314 -17.39 -23.67 1.59
CA GLU A 314 -16.59 -23.92 2.81
C GLU A 314 -15.59 -22.78 3.09
N ARG A 315 -15.15 -22.09 2.04
CA ARG A 315 -14.18 -21.00 2.16
C ARG A 315 -14.72 -19.74 2.80
N LEU A 316 -16.05 -19.61 2.86
CA LEU A 316 -16.73 -18.54 3.59
C LEU A 316 -16.50 -18.65 5.11
N LEU A 317 -16.38 -19.89 5.63
CA LEU A 317 -16.21 -20.21 7.05
C LEU A 317 -14.77 -20.61 7.40
N THR A 318 -13.77 -19.93 6.83
CA THR A 318 -12.34 -20.30 6.98
C THR A 318 -11.63 -19.74 8.20
N ALA A 319 -12.36 -19.18 9.18
CA ALA A 319 -11.78 -18.94 10.49
C ALA A 319 -11.59 -20.29 11.21
N GLU A 320 -10.59 -21.07 10.81
CA GLU A 320 -10.19 -22.34 11.41
C GLU A 320 -8.74 -22.27 11.86
N SER A 321 -8.38 -22.98 12.93
CA SER A 321 -7.00 -23.03 13.42
C SER A 321 -6.08 -23.88 12.52
N THR A 322 -6.66 -24.74 11.67
CA THR A 322 -5.99 -25.72 10.81
C THR A 322 -5.91 -25.31 9.34
N ALA A 323 -6.56 -24.21 8.95
CA ALA A 323 -6.56 -23.70 7.58
C ALA A 323 -6.18 -22.22 7.56
N LEU A 324 -5.56 -21.77 6.47
CA LEU A 324 -5.31 -20.35 6.27
C LEU A 324 -6.64 -19.62 6.07
N TYR A 325 -6.73 -18.43 6.67
CA TYR A 325 -7.90 -17.57 6.49
C TYR A 325 -8.01 -17.13 5.03
N THR A 326 -9.23 -17.11 4.48
CA THR A 326 -9.48 -16.53 3.16
C THR A 326 -9.46 -15.00 3.27
N THR A 327 -8.26 -14.42 3.20
CA THR A 327 -8.00 -12.97 3.33
C THR A 327 -7.99 -12.28 1.96
N PHE A 328 -7.82 -10.95 1.92
CA PHE A 328 -7.62 -10.23 0.66
C PHE A 328 -6.53 -10.82 -0.24
N ASP A 329 -5.41 -11.31 0.33
CA ASP A 329 -4.30 -11.87 -0.43
C ASP A 329 -4.74 -13.06 -1.27
N GLU A 330 -5.59 -13.92 -0.69
CA GLU A 330 -6.08 -15.11 -1.37
C GLU A 330 -7.29 -14.82 -2.27
N ILE A 331 -8.20 -13.96 -1.79
CA ILE A 331 -9.38 -13.50 -2.53
C ILE A 331 -8.96 -12.86 -3.86
N LEU A 332 -7.90 -12.05 -3.84
CA LEU A 332 -7.43 -11.27 -4.99
C LEU A 332 -6.29 -11.94 -5.77
N ALA A 333 -5.89 -13.17 -5.42
CA ALA A 333 -4.84 -13.92 -6.10
C ALA A 333 -5.26 -14.36 -7.51
N LYS A 334 -4.27 -14.62 -8.39
CA LYS A 334 -4.52 -15.13 -9.76
C LYS A 334 -5.02 -16.57 -9.76
N HIS A 335 -4.48 -17.38 -8.87
CA HIS A 335 -4.77 -18.81 -8.79
C HIS A 335 -5.15 -19.16 -7.35
N LEU A 336 -6.03 -20.15 -7.23
CA LEU A 336 -6.37 -20.79 -5.98
C LEU A 336 -5.20 -21.68 -5.50
N SER A 337 -5.27 -22.15 -4.26
CA SER A 337 -4.26 -23.02 -3.66
C SER A 337 -4.07 -24.36 -4.39
N ASP A 338 -5.11 -24.85 -5.09
CA ASP A 338 -5.07 -26.05 -5.92
C ASP A 338 -4.54 -25.79 -7.35
N GLY A 339 -4.11 -24.56 -7.65
CA GLY A 339 -3.58 -24.15 -8.95
C GLY A 339 -4.63 -23.75 -9.99
N LYS A 340 -5.94 -23.90 -9.70
CA LYS A 340 -7.00 -23.42 -10.61
C LYS A 340 -6.99 -21.90 -10.70
N ILE A 341 -7.48 -21.37 -11.82
CA ILE A 341 -7.65 -19.92 -12.01
C ILE A 341 -8.77 -19.42 -11.09
N ASN A 342 -8.46 -18.39 -10.31
CA ASN A 342 -9.45 -17.69 -9.51
C ASN A 342 -10.42 -16.94 -10.45
N GLN A 343 -11.72 -17.21 -10.31
CA GLN A 343 -12.76 -16.60 -11.14
C GLN A 343 -13.14 -15.18 -10.68
N LEU A 344 -12.83 -14.79 -9.44
CA LEU A 344 -13.19 -13.48 -8.91
C LEU A 344 -12.57 -12.31 -9.70
N PRO A 345 -11.26 -12.30 -10.04
CA PRO A 345 -10.69 -11.24 -10.86
C PRO A 345 -11.36 -11.07 -12.22
N LEU A 346 -11.78 -12.18 -12.85
CA LEU A 346 -12.50 -12.17 -14.12
C LEU A 346 -13.91 -11.59 -13.93
N PHE A 347 -14.59 -11.99 -12.84
CA PHE A 347 -15.93 -11.52 -12.50
C PHE A 347 -15.98 -10.01 -12.17
N LEU A 348 -15.01 -9.51 -11.39
CA LEU A 348 -14.94 -8.10 -11.02
C LEU A 348 -14.48 -7.20 -12.18
N GLY A 349 -13.65 -7.75 -13.07
CA GLY A 349 -13.02 -7.01 -14.16
C GLY A 349 -11.78 -6.23 -13.71
N ALA A 350 -10.93 -5.91 -14.69
CA ALA A 350 -9.63 -5.29 -14.44
C ALA A 350 -9.69 -3.97 -13.64
N PRO A 351 -10.61 -3.01 -13.93
CA PRO A 351 -10.63 -1.73 -13.23
C PRO A 351 -10.86 -1.86 -11.70
N ALA A 352 -11.81 -2.72 -11.30
CA ALA A 352 -12.09 -2.97 -9.89
C ALA A 352 -10.91 -3.68 -9.19
N MET A 353 -10.28 -4.62 -9.89
CA MET A 353 -9.09 -5.31 -9.40
C MET A 353 -7.90 -4.36 -9.23
N GLU A 354 -7.67 -3.46 -10.19
CA GLU A 354 -6.59 -2.47 -10.13
C GLU A 354 -6.80 -1.49 -8.96
N PHE A 355 -8.04 -1.03 -8.70
CA PHE A 355 -8.34 -0.20 -7.53
C PHE A 355 -8.01 -0.92 -6.22
N LEU A 356 -8.46 -2.17 -6.08
CA LEU A 356 -8.20 -2.96 -4.87
C LEU A 356 -6.71 -3.18 -4.66
N TRP A 357 -5.95 -3.48 -5.73
CA TRP A 357 -4.50 -3.68 -5.64
C TRP A 357 -3.73 -2.40 -5.30
N ASP A 358 -4.13 -1.26 -5.86
CA ASP A 358 -3.58 0.06 -5.50
C ASP A 358 -3.78 0.34 -4.01
N PHE A 359 -5.00 0.18 -3.50
CA PHE A 359 -5.32 0.56 -2.13
C PHE A 359 -4.80 -0.42 -1.06
N LEU A 360 -4.66 -1.70 -1.43
CA LEU A 360 -4.37 -2.77 -0.46
C LEU A 360 -2.95 -3.35 -0.58
N ASN A 361 -2.38 -3.47 -1.77
CA ASN A 361 -1.24 -4.38 -1.99
C ASN A 361 0.03 -3.70 -2.50
N HIS A 362 -0.06 -2.76 -3.45
CA HIS A 362 1.14 -2.20 -4.07
C HIS A 362 2.08 -1.57 -3.05
N GLN A 363 3.38 -1.94 -3.09
CA GLN A 363 4.38 -1.50 -2.10
C GLN A 363 4.55 0.02 -2.02
N GLU A 364 4.41 0.71 -3.16
CA GLU A 364 4.45 2.17 -3.25
C GLU A 364 3.06 2.80 -3.14
N GLY A 365 2.03 1.97 -2.98
CA GLY A 365 0.65 2.38 -2.72
C GLY A 365 0.38 2.62 -1.24
N PRO A 366 -0.83 3.11 -0.93
CA PRO A 366 -1.23 3.45 0.43
C PRO A 366 -1.34 2.27 1.39
N ARG A 367 -1.47 1.02 0.91
CA ARG A 367 -1.60 -0.23 1.69
C ARG A 367 -2.43 -0.07 2.97
N LEU A 368 -3.62 0.52 2.81
CA LEU A 368 -4.40 1.06 3.93
C LEU A 368 -4.71 0.00 4.98
N ARG A 369 -5.10 -1.21 4.55
CA ARG A 369 -5.43 -2.32 5.43
C ARG A 369 -4.25 -2.74 6.29
N ASP A 370 -3.07 -2.88 5.71
CA ASP A 370 -1.88 -3.31 6.44
C ASP A 370 -1.49 -2.27 7.48
N HIS A 371 -1.27 -1.03 7.04
CA HIS A 371 -0.83 0.06 7.92
C HIS A 371 -1.83 0.38 9.04
N LEU A 372 -3.15 0.36 8.77
CA LEU A 372 -4.17 0.52 9.81
C LEU A 372 -4.16 -0.64 10.82
N SER A 373 -4.04 -1.88 10.34
CA SER A 373 -4.07 -3.08 11.20
C SER A 373 -2.85 -3.24 12.10
N HIS A 374 -1.73 -2.62 11.74
CA HIS A 374 -0.50 -2.55 12.53
C HIS A 374 -0.36 -1.24 13.34
N GLY A 375 -1.40 -0.40 13.36
CA GLY A 375 -1.44 0.84 14.14
C GLY A 375 -0.47 1.91 13.66
N GLU A 376 -0.03 1.86 12.40
CA GLU A 376 1.04 2.73 11.88
C GLU A 376 0.57 4.13 11.50
N PHE A 377 -0.75 4.36 11.45
CA PHE A 377 -1.34 5.67 11.21
C PHE A 377 -1.75 6.39 12.50
N ASN A 378 -1.71 7.72 12.47
CA ASN A 378 -2.47 8.51 13.43
C ASN A 378 -3.96 8.40 13.07
N LEU A 379 -4.77 7.88 13.99
CA LEU A 379 -6.22 7.71 13.77
C LEU A 379 -6.97 9.06 13.78
N HIS A 380 -6.45 10.08 14.47
CA HIS A 380 -7.05 11.42 14.51
C HIS A 380 -6.78 12.22 13.24
N ASP A 381 -5.58 12.10 12.68
CA ASP A 381 -5.15 12.83 11.47
C ASP A 381 -5.22 11.98 10.20
N PHE A 382 -6.08 10.95 10.20
CA PHE A 382 -6.21 10.08 9.04
C PHE A 382 -6.86 10.82 7.87
N PRO A 383 -6.27 10.77 6.65
CA PRO A 383 -6.72 11.62 5.55
C PRO A 383 -8.13 11.26 5.09
N ARG A 384 -8.94 12.32 4.97
CA ARG A 384 -10.32 12.25 4.48
C ARG A 384 -10.34 11.62 3.09
N GLU A 385 -9.41 12.01 2.23
CA GLU A 385 -9.32 11.60 0.84
C GLU A 385 -9.28 10.07 0.71
N ALA A 386 -8.43 9.39 1.47
CA ALA A 386 -8.34 7.93 1.44
C ALA A 386 -9.68 7.25 1.79
N THR A 387 -10.38 7.77 2.78
CA THR A 387 -11.69 7.26 3.20
C THR A 387 -12.77 7.54 2.17
N THR A 388 -12.79 8.74 1.59
CA THR A 388 -13.71 9.13 0.51
C THR A 388 -13.57 8.19 -0.69
N GLN A 389 -12.35 7.84 -1.09
CA GLN A 389 -12.12 6.92 -2.22
C GLN A 389 -12.62 5.51 -1.93
N LEU A 390 -12.32 4.97 -0.73
CA LEU A 390 -12.84 3.66 -0.30
C LEU A 390 -14.37 3.64 -0.27
N LEU A 391 -14.98 4.70 0.26
CA LEU A 391 -16.43 4.82 0.35
C LEU A 391 -17.08 4.92 -1.04
N ALA A 392 -16.52 5.75 -1.92
CA ALA A 392 -16.98 5.89 -3.31
C ALA A 392 -16.89 4.58 -4.09
N PHE A 393 -15.77 3.86 -3.96
CA PHE A 393 -15.62 2.53 -4.58
C PHE A 393 -16.61 1.52 -3.98
N SER A 394 -16.83 1.56 -2.66
CA SER A 394 -17.81 0.69 -1.99
C SER A 394 -19.23 0.90 -2.55
N VAL A 395 -19.63 2.14 -2.85
CA VAL A 395 -20.92 2.43 -3.51
C VAL A 395 -21.03 1.69 -4.84
N VAL A 396 -20.01 1.83 -5.71
CA VAL A 396 -20.01 1.20 -7.02
C VAL A 396 -20.07 -0.32 -6.90
N LEU A 397 -19.28 -0.89 -5.98
CA LEU A 397 -19.25 -2.33 -5.76
C LEU A 397 -20.62 -2.84 -5.28
N LEU A 398 -21.22 -2.20 -4.27
CA LEU A 398 -22.51 -2.62 -3.73
C LEU A 398 -23.65 -2.53 -4.76
N LEU A 399 -23.62 -1.49 -5.62
CA LEU A 399 -24.58 -1.32 -6.72
C LEU A 399 -24.54 -2.50 -7.70
N ARG A 400 -23.38 -3.11 -7.95
CA ARG A 400 -23.26 -4.31 -8.81
C ARG A 400 -23.98 -5.54 -8.26
N PHE A 401 -24.23 -5.57 -6.95
CA PHE A 401 -24.88 -6.70 -6.26
C PHE A 401 -26.28 -6.35 -5.77
N THR A 402 -26.88 -5.30 -6.33
CA THR A 402 -28.24 -4.85 -6.03
C THR A 402 -29.18 -5.19 -7.19
N ASP A 403 -30.42 -5.57 -6.91
CA ASP A 403 -31.43 -5.93 -7.93
C ASP A 403 -31.64 -4.81 -8.97
N GLU A 404 -31.87 -5.18 -10.23
CA GLU A 404 -31.97 -4.24 -11.36
C GLU A 404 -33.09 -3.19 -11.18
N ASP A 405 -34.20 -3.55 -10.53
CA ASP A 405 -35.31 -2.61 -10.26
C ASP A 405 -34.86 -1.46 -9.35
N VAL A 406 -34.07 -1.78 -8.33
CA VAL A 406 -33.50 -0.80 -7.38
C VAL A 406 -32.36 -0.03 -8.04
N LEU A 407 -31.54 -0.71 -8.83
CA LEU A 407 -30.43 -0.13 -9.56
C LEU A 407 -30.91 0.91 -10.59
N THR A 408 -32.03 0.67 -11.25
CA THR A 408 -32.64 1.60 -12.22
C THR A 408 -33.04 2.92 -11.57
N ALA A 409 -33.53 2.89 -10.33
CA ALA A 409 -33.88 4.08 -9.56
C ALA A 409 -32.65 4.97 -9.24
N PHE A 410 -31.48 4.36 -9.04
CA PHE A 410 -30.25 5.09 -8.68
C PHE A 410 -29.38 5.45 -9.89
N LYS A 411 -29.37 4.62 -10.94
CA LYS A 411 -28.66 4.87 -12.21
C LYS A 411 -29.07 6.19 -12.86
N GLY A 412 -30.23 6.76 -12.54
CA GLY A 412 -30.65 8.08 -13.03
C GLY A 412 -29.85 9.26 -12.47
N LYS A 413 -29.23 9.13 -11.29
CA LYS A 413 -28.54 10.21 -10.58
C LYS A 413 -27.17 10.50 -11.20
N ALA A 414 -26.89 11.77 -11.51
CA ALA A 414 -25.66 12.18 -12.19
C ALA A 414 -24.39 11.82 -11.40
N ALA A 415 -24.41 12.00 -10.07
CA ALA A 415 -23.29 11.65 -9.20
C ALA A 415 -22.95 10.15 -9.28
N ILE A 416 -23.97 9.28 -9.24
CA ILE A 416 -23.79 7.82 -9.32
C ILE A 416 -23.27 7.39 -10.70
N LYS A 417 -23.82 7.96 -11.78
CA LYS A 417 -23.31 7.71 -13.15
C LYS A 417 -21.83 8.05 -13.26
N SER A 418 -21.43 9.19 -12.70
CA SER A 418 -20.03 9.61 -12.70
C SER A 418 -19.14 8.64 -11.91
N LEU A 419 -19.57 8.18 -10.74
CA LEU A 419 -18.83 7.20 -9.94
C LEU A 419 -18.63 5.87 -10.67
N VAL A 420 -19.69 5.35 -11.28
CA VAL A 420 -19.64 4.10 -12.05
C VAL A 420 -18.69 4.25 -13.25
N ALA A 421 -18.80 5.34 -14.02
CA ALA A 421 -17.93 5.58 -15.17
C ALA A 421 -16.45 5.68 -14.78
N LEU A 422 -16.14 6.35 -13.66
CA LEU A 422 -14.77 6.44 -13.15
C LEU A 422 -14.24 5.09 -12.66
N ALA A 423 -15.09 4.28 -12.01
CA ALA A 423 -14.70 2.95 -11.55
C ALA A 423 -14.48 1.97 -12.71
N GLU A 424 -15.29 2.05 -13.76
CA GLU A 424 -15.14 1.25 -14.98
C GLU A 424 -13.93 1.67 -15.83
N GLY A 425 -13.52 2.93 -15.74
CA GLY A 425 -12.32 3.47 -16.39
C GLY A 425 -11.07 3.48 -15.51
N TYR A 426 -11.13 2.91 -14.30
CA TYR A 426 -10.03 2.95 -13.35
C TYR A 426 -8.78 2.26 -13.90
N THR A 427 -7.62 2.89 -13.71
CA THR A 427 -6.32 2.30 -14.01
C THR A 427 -5.39 2.42 -12.82
N ALA A 428 -4.52 1.44 -12.59
CA ALA A 428 -3.56 1.46 -11.49
C ALA A 428 -2.68 2.72 -11.53
N HIS A 429 -2.54 3.40 -10.39
CA HIS A 429 -1.74 4.59 -10.16
C HIS A 429 -0.44 4.28 -9.42
N PHE A 430 -0.45 3.30 -8.51
CA PHE A 430 0.69 2.95 -7.66
C PHE A 430 1.49 1.76 -8.17
N HIS A 431 1.01 1.07 -9.21
CA HIS A 431 1.77 0.03 -9.89
C HIS A 431 3.10 0.59 -10.46
N PRO A 432 4.23 -0.15 -10.42
CA PRO A 432 5.52 0.31 -10.95
C PRO A 432 5.52 0.76 -12.41
N ILE A 433 4.66 0.19 -13.27
CA ILE A 433 4.45 0.65 -14.66
C ILE A 433 3.93 2.09 -14.67
N SER A 434 2.89 2.38 -13.89
CA SER A 434 2.25 3.69 -13.82
C SER A 434 3.19 4.72 -13.22
N GLN A 435 3.94 4.34 -12.19
CA GLN A 435 4.99 5.18 -11.60
C GLN A 435 6.10 5.48 -12.61
N LEU A 436 6.53 4.50 -13.41
CA LEU A 436 7.52 4.74 -14.47
C LEU A 436 6.98 5.72 -15.54
N LYS A 437 5.72 5.58 -15.97
CA LYS A 437 5.08 6.54 -16.90
C LYS A 437 5.13 7.96 -16.35
N LYS A 438 4.74 8.15 -15.08
CA LYS A 438 4.79 9.46 -14.40
C LYS A 438 6.22 10.01 -14.33
N GLN A 439 7.20 9.17 -13.98
CA GLN A 439 8.62 9.55 -13.92
C GLN A 439 9.14 10.01 -15.29
N VAL A 440 8.83 9.26 -16.36
CA VAL A 440 9.21 9.61 -17.73
C VAL A 440 8.60 10.94 -18.16
N LEU A 441 7.29 11.13 -17.93
CA LEU A 441 6.60 12.38 -18.27
C LEU A 441 7.09 13.59 -17.47
N SER A 442 7.40 13.41 -16.19
CA SER A 442 7.98 14.47 -15.35
C SER A 442 9.39 14.84 -15.81
N CYS A 443 10.23 13.84 -16.10
CA CYS A 443 11.57 14.06 -16.63
C CYS A 443 11.53 14.75 -18.00
N GLU A 444 10.62 14.36 -18.87
CA GLU A 444 10.40 14.99 -20.18
C GLU A 444 10.11 16.48 -20.04
N LYS A 445 9.16 16.86 -19.17
CA LYS A 445 8.85 18.27 -18.87
C LYS A 445 10.08 19.03 -18.38
N SER A 446 10.91 18.40 -17.55
CA SER A 446 12.14 19.00 -17.03
C SER A 446 13.21 19.21 -18.12
N ILE A 447 13.32 18.31 -19.10
CA ILE A 447 14.27 18.47 -20.22
C ILE A 447 13.77 19.52 -21.22
N ARG A 448 12.45 19.65 -21.38
CA ARG A 448 11.84 20.58 -22.34
C ARG A 448 12.22 22.03 -22.13
N VAL A 449 12.56 22.43 -20.89
CA VAL A 449 12.99 23.79 -20.59
C VAL A 449 14.46 24.06 -20.92
N TRP A 450 15.27 23.04 -21.24
CA TRP A 450 16.70 23.22 -21.50
C TRP A 450 17.01 24.15 -22.69
N PRO A 451 16.33 24.08 -23.84
CA PRO A 451 16.54 25.02 -24.94
C PRO A 451 16.17 26.47 -24.59
N LEU A 452 15.36 26.67 -23.56
CA LEU A 452 14.92 27.98 -23.08
C LEU A 452 15.86 28.56 -22.01
N LEU A 453 16.92 27.84 -21.63
CA LEU A 453 17.88 28.33 -20.64
C LEU A 453 18.64 29.55 -21.20
N PRO A 454 18.82 30.60 -20.39
CA PRO A 454 19.33 31.87 -20.88
C PRO A 454 20.83 31.79 -21.26
N LEU A 455 21.12 32.16 -22.51
CA LEU A 455 22.45 32.11 -23.12
C LEU A 455 23.13 33.49 -23.05
N PRO A 456 24.40 33.58 -22.63
CA PRO A 456 25.21 34.78 -22.86
C PRO A 456 25.38 35.06 -24.36
N GLN A 457 25.48 36.34 -24.74
CA GLN A 457 25.69 36.76 -26.14
C GLN A 457 26.96 36.12 -26.76
N GLU A 458 28.03 36.02 -25.97
CA GLU A 458 29.30 35.34 -26.33
C GLU A 458 29.11 33.82 -26.57
N ALA A 459 28.10 33.21 -25.97
CA ALA A 459 27.75 31.81 -26.20
C ALA A 459 26.95 31.59 -27.49
N GLU A 460 26.21 32.59 -27.96
CA GLU A 460 25.53 32.53 -29.27
C GLU A 460 26.54 32.55 -30.43
N GLU A 461 27.59 33.36 -30.31
CA GLU A 461 28.67 33.44 -31.29
C GLU A 461 29.52 32.16 -31.32
N ALA A 462 29.95 31.67 -30.15
CA ALA A 462 30.69 30.40 -30.05
C ALA A 462 29.88 29.19 -30.55
N ALA A 463 28.56 29.17 -30.32
CA ALA A 463 27.68 28.09 -30.76
C ALA A 463 27.45 28.05 -32.28
N ARG A 464 27.68 29.16 -33.01
CA ARG A 464 27.62 29.17 -34.49
C ARG A 464 28.88 28.59 -35.14
N LEU A 465 29.97 28.46 -34.39
CA LEU A 465 31.30 28.10 -34.91
C LEU A 465 31.78 26.69 -34.50
N GLU A 466 31.31 26.11 -33.39
CA GLU A 466 31.86 24.85 -32.87
C GLU A 466 30.85 23.70 -32.78
N GLY A 467 30.93 22.79 -33.74
CA GLY A 467 30.56 21.39 -33.54
C GLY A 467 31.82 20.54 -33.57
N THR A 468 32.28 20.04 -32.42
CA THR A 468 33.40 19.09 -32.37
C THR A 468 33.07 17.86 -33.23
N SER A 469 34.09 17.25 -33.86
CA SER A 469 33.91 16.03 -34.66
C SER A 469 33.11 14.95 -33.91
N GLU A 470 33.37 14.81 -32.60
CA GLU A 470 32.69 13.86 -31.72
C GLU A 470 31.21 14.21 -31.48
N ALA A 471 30.87 15.49 -31.29
CA ALA A 471 29.47 15.90 -31.13
C ALA A 471 28.67 15.64 -32.42
N ARG A 472 29.29 15.82 -33.59
CA ARG A 472 28.68 15.47 -34.90
C ARG A 472 28.48 13.97 -35.04
N ALA A 473 29.46 13.16 -34.62
CA ALA A 473 29.33 11.70 -34.60
C ALA A 473 28.19 11.23 -33.68
N CYS A 474 28.03 11.85 -32.50
CA CYS A 474 26.92 11.55 -31.60
C CYS A 474 25.56 11.90 -32.24
N LYS A 475 25.45 13.07 -32.89
CA LYS A 475 24.21 13.45 -33.60
C LYS A 475 23.85 12.44 -34.70
N SER A 476 24.84 11.99 -35.47
CA SER A 476 24.62 10.94 -36.49
C SER A 476 24.14 9.62 -35.88
N LEU A 477 24.74 9.18 -34.77
CA LEU A 477 24.29 7.97 -34.06
C LEU A 477 22.85 8.11 -33.53
N ILE A 478 22.47 9.28 -33.00
CA ILE A 478 21.10 9.53 -32.56
C ILE A 478 20.13 9.36 -33.73
N THR A 479 20.43 9.94 -34.90
CA THR A 479 19.59 9.81 -36.11
C THR A 479 19.46 8.35 -36.55
N GLU A 480 20.56 7.58 -36.54
CA GLU A 480 20.51 6.16 -36.93
C GLU A 480 19.69 5.32 -35.96
N ILE A 481 19.88 5.50 -34.65
CA ILE A 481 19.08 4.80 -33.64
C ILE A 481 17.60 5.14 -33.81
N LEU A 482 17.27 6.43 -34.03
CA LEU A 482 15.89 6.85 -34.24
C LEU A 482 15.27 6.21 -35.47
N ARG A 483 16.01 6.14 -36.57
CA ARG A 483 15.55 5.52 -37.82
C ARG A 483 15.17 4.06 -37.60
N GLU A 484 15.99 3.31 -36.85
CA GLU A 484 15.68 1.93 -36.48
C GLU A 484 14.43 1.83 -35.60
N LEU A 485 14.30 2.71 -34.59
CA LEU A 485 13.15 2.70 -33.69
C LEU A 485 11.86 3.22 -34.34
N TYR A 486 11.96 4.00 -35.42
CA TYR A 486 10.82 4.66 -36.07
C TYR A 486 9.77 3.65 -36.53
N HIS A 487 10.21 2.48 -37.00
CA HIS A 487 9.33 1.41 -37.48
C HIS A 487 8.47 0.76 -36.39
N HIS A 488 8.71 1.13 -35.14
CA HIS A 488 8.01 0.64 -33.95
C HIS A 488 7.20 1.73 -33.24
N LEU A 489 7.16 2.95 -33.78
CA LEU A 489 6.32 4.03 -33.26
C LEU A 489 4.85 3.86 -33.70
N PRO A 490 3.88 4.44 -32.97
CA PRO A 490 2.47 4.43 -33.37
C PRO A 490 2.23 5.01 -34.78
N GLU A 491 1.26 4.45 -35.51
CA GLU A 491 1.00 4.73 -36.94
C GLU A 491 0.58 6.20 -37.25
N SER A 492 0.28 7.02 -36.23
CA SER A 492 -0.18 8.41 -36.37
C SER A 492 0.85 9.37 -37.01
N HIS A 493 2.09 8.94 -37.23
CA HIS A 493 3.19 9.80 -37.72
C HIS A 493 3.80 9.34 -39.05
N GLY A 494 3.08 8.57 -39.87
CA GLY A 494 3.57 8.00 -41.15
C GLY A 494 3.97 8.97 -42.28
N ALA A 495 4.25 10.25 -42.01
CA ALA A 495 4.53 11.27 -43.04
C ALA A 495 5.75 12.18 -42.73
N VAL A 496 6.77 11.68 -42.02
CA VAL A 496 8.07 12.37 -41.97
C VAL A 496 8.93 11.83 -43.11
N GLY A 497 9.32 12.71 -44.04
CA GLY A 497 10.13 12.36 -45.21
C GLY A 497 11.47 11.74 -44.83
N ASP A 498 11.91 10.81 -45.68
CA ASP A 498 13.00 9.82 -45.52
C ASP A 498 14.44 10.41 -45.32
N GLY A 499 14.59 11.70 -44.98
CA GLY A 499 15.86 12.41 -45.07
C GLY A 499 16.28 13.28 -43.89
N ASP A 500 15.36 13.75 -43.03
CA ASP A 500 15.71 14.60 -41.89
C ASP A 500 15.18 14.00 -40.58
N GLY A 501 16.05 13.93 -39.57
CA GLY A 501 15.73 13.34 -38.27
C GLY A 501 14.49 13.97 -37.61
N LEU A 502 13.94 13.27 -36.61
CA LEU A 502 12.72 13.68 -35.93
C LEU A 502 12.83 15.13 -35.37
N PRO A 503 11.95 16.07 -35.76
CA PRO A 503 11.94 17.42 -35.22
C PRO A 503 11.94 17.41 -33.69
N ALA A 504 12.69 18.32 -33.07
CA ALA A 504 12.78 18.42 -31.60
C ALA A 504 11.40 18.53 -30.92
N GLU A 505 10.41 19.06 -31.62
CA GLU A 505 9.03 19.26 -31.18
C GLU A 505 8.19 17.97 -31.14
N MET A 506 8.59 16.93 -31.88
CA MET A 506 7.85 15.66 -31.96
C MET A 506 8.15 14.71 -30.78
N TRP A 507 9.34 14.80 -30.17
CA TRP A 507 9.74 13.92 -29.06
C TRP A 507 8.78 13.95 -27.87
N PRO A 508 8.38 15.14 -27.35
CA PRO A 508 7.45 15.21 -26.24
C PRO A 508 6.08 14.59 -26.56
N GLN A 509 5.62 14.73 -27.80
CA GLN A 509 4.35 14.17 -28.23
C GLN A 509 4.41 12.63 -28.27
N LEU A 510 5.42 12.06 -28.90
CA LEU A 510 5.61 10.61 -28.97
C LEU A 510 5.74 9.97 -27.58
N ILE A 511 6.55 10.57 -26.69
CA ILE A 511 6.71 10.06 -25.32
C ILE A 511 5.36 10.06 -24.58
N ARG A 512 4.53 11.10 -24.78
CA ARG A 512 3.18 11.17 -24.19
C ARG A 512 2.25 10.12 -24.77
N GLU A 513 2.24 9.92 -26.09
CA GLU A 513 1.43 8.90 -26.76
C GLU A 513 1.79 7.49 -26.28
N LEU A 514 3.09 7.17 -26.20
CA LEU A 514 3.58 5.89 -25.69
C LEU A 514 3.23 5.69 -24.21
N CYS A 515 3.42 6.70 -23.36
CA CYS A 515 3.03 6.60 -21.94
C CYS A 515 1.50 6.48 -21.78
N GLY A 516 0.72 7.02 -22.72
CA GLY A 516 -0.74 6.87 -22.77
C GLY A 516 -1.22 5.48 -23.19
N THR A 517 -0.35 4.64 -23.76
CA THR A 517 -0.72 3.30 -24.21
C THR A 517 -1.04 2.39 -23.01
N PRO A 518 -2.20 1.72 -22.95
CA PRO A 518 -2.53 0.79 -21.87
C PRO A 518 -1.51 -0.36 -21.79
N VAL A 519 -1.05 -0.68 -20.58
CA VAL A 519 -0.16 -1.83 -20.34
C VAL A 519 -0.73 -2.62 -19.17
N PRO A 520 -0.96 -3.95 -19.31
CA PRO A 520 -1.53 -4.77 -18.25
C PRO A 520 -0.69 -4.69 -16.97
N THR A 521 -1.34 -4.45 -15.83
CA THR A 521 -0.67 -4.33 -14.51
C THR A 521 -0.97 -5.51 -13.57
N LEU A 522 -2.14 -6.13 -13.72
CA LEU A 522 -2.56 -7.23 -12.85
C LEU A 522 -1.68 -8.47 -13.03
N PHE A 523 -1.28 -9.07 -11.89
CA PHE A 523 -0.50 -10.30 -11.83
C PHE A 523 0.81 -10.27 -12.63
N CYS A 524 1.48 -9.12 -12.67
CA CYS A 524 2.76 -8.96 -13.35
C CYS A 524 3.81 -9.98 -12.87
N PRO A 525 4.45 -10.73 -13.79
CA PRO A 525 5.52 -11.65 -13.43
C PRO A 525 6.72 -10.97 -12.78
N ARG A 526 7.46 -11.70 -11.93
CA ARG A 526 8.66 -11.18 -11.25
C ARG A 526 9.73 -10.66 -12.23
N THR A 527 9.88 -11.31 -13.38
CA THR A 527 10.81 -10.89 -14.44
C THR A 527 10.49 -9.51 -15.00
N VAL A 528 9.19 -9.17 -15.13
CA VAL A 528 8.70 -7.85 -15.53
C VAL A 528 9.04 -6.82 -14.46
N VAL A 529 8.78 -7.11 -13.19
CA VAL A 529 9.07 -6.22 -12.06
C VAL A 529 10.57 -5.93 -11.92
N GLU A 530 11.43 -6.93 -12.16
CA GLU A 530 12.89 -6.74 -12.15
C GLU A 530 13.35 -5.78 -13.25
N VAL A 531 12.84 -5.92 -14.48
CA VAL A 531 13.15 -4.99 -15.57
C VAL A 531 12.62 -3.58 -15.28
N LEU A 532 11.39 -3.46 -14.78
CA LEU A 532 10.80 -2.18 -14.39
C LEU A 532 11.65 -1.45 -13.36
N THR A 533 12.23 -2.19 -12.39
CA THR A 533 13.14 -1.61 -11.39
C THR A 533 14.35 -0.96 -12.05
N VAL A 534 14.97 -1.61 -13.03
CA VAL A 534 16.12 -1.05 -13.76
C VAL A 534 15.70 0.17 -14.58
N LEU A 535 14.58 0.10 -15.30
CA LEU A 535 14.06 1.23 -16.10
C LEU A 535 13.71 2.45 -15.24
N ARG A 536 13.11 2.24 -14.06
CA ARG A 536 12.84 3.30 -13.07
C ARG A 536 14.11 3.94 -12.55
N ASN A 537 15.14 3.14 -12.27
CA ASN A 537 16.44 3.67 -11.87
C ASN A 537 17.07 4.53 -12.98
N ILE A 538 16.99 4.11 -14.25
CA ILE A 538 17.47 4.92 -15.38
C ILE A 538 16.71 6.25 -15.44
N SER A 539 15.37 6.21 -15.40
CA SER A 539 14.51 7.40 -15.42
C SER A 539 14.81 8.35 -14.25
N ALA A 540 15.01 7.82 -13.05
CA ALA A 540 15.38 8.60 -11.88
C ALA A 540 16.73 9.33 -12.05
N GLN A 541 17.73 8.66 -12.64
CA GLN A 541 19.01 9.31 -12.94
C GLN A 541 18.87 10.36 -14.06
N CYS A 542 18.00 10.15 -15.05
CA CYS A 542 17.65 11.18 -16.05
C CYS A 542 17.08 12.42 -15.39
N ALA A 543 16.11 12.24 -14.48
CA ALA A 543 15.50 13.35 -13.75
C ALA A 543 16.54 14.10 -12.90
N ARG A 544 17.42 13.38 -12.19
CA ARG A 544 18.51 13.97 -11.40
C ARG A 544 19.49 14.76 -12.26
N ALA A 545 19.90 14.22 -13.41
CA ALA A 545 20.76 14.92 -14.36
C ALA A 545 20.08 16.22 -14.85
N SER A 546 18.78 16.16 -15.17
CA SER A 546 18.01 17.33 -15.57
C SER A 546 17.93 18.40 -14.50
N SER A 547 17.57 18.05 -13.27
CA SER A 547 17.56 19.00 -12.16
C SER A 547 18.93 19.64 -11.92
N GLN A 548 20.02 18.87 -12.00
CA GLN A 548 21.39 19.38 -11.87
C GLN A 548 21.76 20.35 -12.98
N VAL A 549 21.42 20.03 -14.23
CA VAL A 549 21.69 20.89 -15.39
C VAL A 549 20.94 22.20 -15.26
N VAL A 550 19.64 22.16 -14.96
CA VAL A 550 18.80 23.36 -14.78
C VAL A 550 19.33 24.23 -13.64
N ALA A 551 19.60 23.65 -12.48
CA ALA A 551 20.12 24.39 -11.32
C ALA A 551 21.50 25.00 -11.59
N SER A 552 22.40 24.23 -12.21
CA SER A 552 23.76 24.69 -12.53
C SER A 552 23.73 25.76 -13.61
N ALA A 553 22.87 25.65 -14.62
CA ALA A 553 22.73 26.64 -15.68
C ALA A 553 22.21 27.96 -15.11
N GLY A 554 21.15 27.90 -14.29
CA GLY A 554 20.59 29.09 -13.63
C GLY A 554 21.60 29.80 -12.74
N LEU A 555 22.31 29.06 -11.88
CA LEU A 555 23.33 29.62 -10.99
C LEU A 555 24.48 30.25 -11.77
N ARG A 556 24.99 29.57 -12.81
CA ARG A 556 26.09 30.09 -13.63
C ARG A 556 25.68 31.30 -14.45
N HIS A 557 24.45 31.31 -14.98
CA HIS A 557 23.89 32.47 -15.65
C HIS A 557 23.82 33.69 -14.73
N GLN A 558 23.29 33.52 -13.50
CA GLN A 558 23.25 34.60 -12.52
C GLN A 558 24.67 35.14 -12.21
N GLN A 559 25.62 34.24 -11.93
CA GLN A 559 27.01 34.62 -11.66
C GLN A 559 27.68 35.32 -12.87
N TRP A 560 27.27 34.96 -14.08
CA TRP A 560 27.72 35.60 -15.31
C TRP A 560 27.23 37.05 -15.40
N VAL A 561 25.92 37.26 -15.22
CA VAL A 561 25.27 38.58 -15.26
C VAL A 561 25.84 39.50 -14.17
N GLU A 562 26.05 38.98 -12.96
CA GLU A 562 26.64 39.70 -11.83
C GLU A 562 28.17 39.89 -11.97
N ARG A 563 28.77 39.44 -13.08
CA ARG A 563 30.22 39.49 -13.35
C ARG A 563 31.10 38.81 -12.28
N ARG A 564 30.55 37.83 -11.57
CA ARG A 564 31.23 37.07 -10.49
C ARG A 564 32.04 35.87 -11.01
N LEU A 565 31.87 35.47 -12.27
CA LEU A 565 32.63 34.36 -12.87
C LEU A 565 34.03 34.80 -13.30
N ARG A 566 35.06 34.09 -12.79
CA ARG A 566 36.46 34.19 -13.27
C ARG A 566 36.59 33.61 -14.67
N SER A 567 37.61 34.01 -15.43
CA SER A 567 37.85 33.59 -16.83
C SER A 567 37.73 32.07 -17.05
N ARG A 568 38.41 31.25 -16.23
CA ARG A 568 38.29 29.77 -16.31
C ARG A 568 36.85 29.27 -16.08
N GLN A 569 36.11 29.88 -15.16
CA GLN A 569 34.72 29.49 -14.87
C GLN A 569 33.77 29.92 -16.00
N ARG A 570 34.07 31.02 -16.68
CA ARG A 570 33.36 31.44 -17.90
C ARG A 570 33.54 30.43 -19.03
N GLN A 571 34.77 29.99 -19.29
CA GLN A 571 35.05 28.94 -20.27
C GLN A 571 34.33 27.63 -19.93
N THR A 572 34.36 27.20 -18.67
CA THR A 572 33.64 25.99 -18.25
C THR A 572 32.13 26.13 -18.43
N TYR A 573 31.56 27.32 -18.19
CA TYR A 573 30.15 27.58 -18.43
C TYR A 573 29.79 27.52 -19.93
N LEU A 574 30.64 28.04 -20.82
CA LEU A 574 30.45 27.89 -22.27
C LEU A 574 30.48 26.42 -22.72
N HIS A 575 31.43 25.62 -22.19
CA HIS A 575 31.48 24.18 -22.47
C HIS A 575 30.24 23.43 -21.95
N MET A 576 29.72 23.82 -20.79
CA MET A 576 28.46 23.30 -20.26
C MET A 576 27.31 23.58 -21.24
N LEU A 577 27.14 24.83 -21.70
CA LEU A 577 26.09 25.21 -22.64
C LEU A 577 26.20 24.45 -23.98
N GLY A 578 27.41 24.22 -24.49
CA GLY A 578 27.64 23.38 -25.66
C GLY A 578 27.25 21.91 -25.42
N SER A 579 27.58 21.37 -24.26
CA SER A 579 27.25 19.98 -23.88
C SER A 579 25.74 19.79 -23.71
N ILE A 580 25.03 20.76 -23.13
CA ILE A 580 23.56 20.75 -22.96
C ILE A 580 22.84 20.54 -24.30
N LYS A 581 23.32 21.19 -25.38
CA LYS A 581 22.73 21.04 -26.74
C LYS A 581 22.85 19.62 -27.28
N LEU A 582 23.88 18.87 -26.90
CA LEU A 582 24.03 17.46 -27.26
C LEU A 582 23.28 16.54 -26.30
N LEU A 583 23.33 16.82 -25.00
CA LEU A 583 22.75 15.96 -23.97
C LEU A 583 21.22 15.98 -23.99
N SER A 584 20.58 17.10 -24.33
CA SER A 584 19.12 17.18 -24.44
C SER A 584 18.52 16.10 -25.36
N PRO A 585 18.88 15.99 -26.66
CA PRO A 585 18.35 14.95 -27.54
C PRO A 585 18.75 13.52 -27.10
N VAL A 586 19.88 13.35 -26.41
CA VAL A 586 20.29 12.04 -25.87
C VAL A 586 19.37 11.62 -24.71
N LEU A 587 19.02 12.54 -23.82
CA LEU A 587 18.08 12.24 -22.74
C LEU A 587 16.68 11.97 -23.29
N TYR A 588 16.23 12.70 -24.31
CA TYR A 588 14.99 12.40 -25.03
C TYR A 588 15.02 11.00 -25.66
N LEU A 589 16.13 10.61 -26.29
CA LEU A 589 16.30 9.26 -26.83
C LEU A 589 16.21 8.19 -25.74
N ILE A 590 16.82 8.42 -24.57
CA ILE A 590 16.72 7.49 -23.44
C ILE A 590 15.28 7.40 -22.91
N LEU A 591 14.58 8.53 -22.78
CA LEU A 591 13.16 8.52 -22.37
C LEU A 591 12.27 7.81 -23.40
N LEU A 592 12.52 8.01 -24.69
CA LEU A 592 11.82 7.31 -25.76
C LEU A 592 12.07 5.80 -25.71
N LEU A 593 13.32 5.38 -25.52
CA LEU A 593 13.69 3.98 -25.33
C LEU A 593 12.97 3.37 -24.12
N ILE A 594 12.95 4.06 -22.97
CA ILE A 594 12.21 3.61 -21.79
C ILE A 594 10.73 3.44 -22.11
N ALA A 595 10.10 4.42 -22.78
CA ALA A 595 8.69 4.37 -23.12
C ALA A 595 8.36 3.21 -24.09
N LEU A 596 9.18 3.00 -25.12
CA LEU A 596 9.03 1.88 -26.07
C LEU A 596 9.18 0.52 -25.39
N GLU A 597 10.21 0.37 -24.55
CA GLU A 597 10.43 -0.87 -23.80
C GLU A 597 9.32 -1.12 -22.78
N LEU A 598 8.76 -0.06 -22.18
CA LEU A 598 7.64 -0.15 -21.24
C LEU A 598 6.35 -0.65 -21.89
N VAL A 599 5.99 -0.12 -23.07
CA VAL A 599 4.80 -0.58 -23.81
C VAL A 599 4.93 -2.06 -24.19
N ASN A 600 6.16 -2.55 -24.39
CA ASN A 600 6.46 -3.92 -24.75
C ASN A 600 7.00 -4.77 -23.59
N ILE A 601 6.82 -4.32 -22.34
CA ILE A 601 7.51 -4.89 -21.18
C ILE A 601 7.25 -6.40 -21.00
N HIS A 602 6.03 -6.85 -21.29
CA HIS A 602 5.61 -8.25 -21.16
C HIS A 602 6.29 -9.19 -22.17
N ALA A 603 6.87 -8.67 -23.25
CA ALA A 603 7.67 -9.46 -24.19
C ALA A 603 8.91 -10.09 -23.51
N VAL A 604 9.33 -9.57 -22.35
CA VAL A 604 10.44 -10.14 -21.56
C VAL A 604 10.19 -11.59 -21.17
N CYS A 605 8.93 -11.98 -20.97
CA CYS A 605 8.55 -13.35 -20.62
C CYS A 605 8.84 -14.37 -21.73
N GLY A 606 9.02 -13.91 -22.98
CA GLY A 606 9.40 -14.75 -24.11
C GLY A 606 10.90 -14.97 -24.25
N LYS A 607 11.75 -14.26 -23.50
CA LYS A 607 13.22 -14.41 -23.58
C LYS A 607 13.68 -15.65 -22.82
N ASN A 608 14.62 -16.39 -23.41
CA ASN A 608 15.33 -17.44 -22.67
C ASN A 608 16.31 -16.83 -21.64
N THR A 609 16.86 -17.66 -20.74
CA THR A 609 17.75 -17.20 -19.66
C THR A 609 18.96 -16.39 -20.15
N SER A 610 19.57 -16.79 -21.27
CA SER A 610 20.74 -16.09 -21.83
C SER A 610 20.35 -14.73 -22.40
N GLU A 611 19.29 -14.67 -23.20
CA GLU A 611 18.75 -13.44 -23.77
C GLU A 611 18.29 -12.45 -22.70
N TYR A 612 17.65 -12.96 -21.65
CA TYR A 612 17.22 -12.17 -20.50
C TYR A 612 18.42 -11.55 -19.77
N GLN A 613 19.47 -12.33 -19.49
CA GLN A 613 20.70 -11.82 -18.88
C GLN A 613 21.41 -10.79 -19.75
N GLN A 614 21.48 -11.01 -21.07
CA GLN A 614 22.05 -10.04 -22.01
C GLN A 614 21.26 -8.73 -22.02
N TYR A 615 19.93 -8.82 -22.02
CA TYR A 615 19.04 -7.67 -21.96
C TYR A 615 19.20 -6.87 -20.65
N LEU A 616 19.24 -7.54 -19.49
CA LEU A 616 19.52 -6.87 -18.22
C LEU A 616 20.90 -6.21 -18.19
N LYS A 617 21.94 -6.87 -18.73
CA LYS A 617 23.29 -6.28 -18.84
C LYS A 617 23.27 -5.02 -19.70
N PHE A 618 22.50 -5.02 -20.79
CA PHE A 618 22.29 -3.86 -21.63
C PHE A 618 21.64 -2.69 -20.86
N LEU A 619 20.51 -2.93 -20.19
CA LEU A 619 19.85 -1.89 -19.39
C LEU A 619 20.74 -1.36 -18.26
N LYS A 620 21.45 -2.24 -17.55
CA LYS A 620 22.43 -1.85 -16.52
C LYS A 620 23.57 -0.99 -17.09
N SER A 621 23.95 -1.19 -18.36
CA SER A 621 24.94 -0.35 -19.02
C SER A 621 24.42 1.07 -19.31
N ILE A 622 23.13 1.23 -19.62
CA ILE A 622 22.46 2.54 -19.75
C ILE A 622 22.37 3.20 -18.37
N LEU A 623 22.00 2.44 -17.33
CA LEU A 623 21.96 2.94 -15.95
C LEU A 623 23.33 3.47 -15.53
N GLN A 624 24.40 2.68 -15.75
CA GLN A 624 25.76 3.08 -15.43
C GLN A 624 26.19 4.35 -16.18
N TYR A 625 25.78 4.49 -17.46
CA TYR A 625 26.00 5.71 -18.22
C TYR A 625 25.32 6.91 -17.54
N MET A 626 24.05 6.76 -17.15
CA MET A 626 23.30 7.84 -16.50
C MET A 626 23.87 8.23 -15.13
N GLU A 627 24.30 7.26 -14.32
CA GLU A 627 24.99 7.52 -13.05
C GLU A 627 26.30 8.29 -13.24
N ASN A 628 27.08 7.92 -14.27
CA ASN A 628 28.31 8.62 -14.63
C ASN A 628 28.02 10.04 -15.13
N LEU A 629 26.95 10.21 -15.92
CA LEU A 629 26.52 11.53 -16.38
C LEU A 629 26.16 12.42 -15.19
N VAL A 630 25.32 11.95 -14.27
CA VAL A 630 24.96 12.66 -13.02
C VAL A 630 26.21 13.02 -12.20
N ALA A 631 27.18 12.11 -12.11
CA ALA A 631 28.43 12.41 -11.43
C ALA A 631 29.21 13.53 -12.12
N TYR A 632 29.30 13.51 -13.46
CA TYR A 632 30.09 14.46 -14.25
C TYR A 632 29.45 15.85 -14.32
N THR A 633 28.12 15.91 -14.37
CA THR A 633 27.33 17.16 -14.38
C THR A 633 27.15 17.78 -12.99
N SER A 634 27.60 17.11 -11.93
CA SER A 634 27.58 17.66 -10.57
C SER A 634 28.45 18.91 -10.45
N GLN A 635 28.06 19.84 -9.57
CA GLN A 635 28.83 21.06 -9.31
C GLN A 635 30.26 20.78 -8.81
N GLN A 636 30.45 19.63 -8.13
CA GLN A 636 31.72 19.20 -7.57
C GLN A 636 32.70 18.73 -8.65
N LYS A 637 32.26 17.86 -9.58
CA LYS A 637 33.13 17.34 -10.64
C LYS A 637 33.22 18.29 -11.83
N ASN A 638 32.09 18.83 -12.29
CA ASN A 638 32.01 19.84 -13.35
C ASN A 638 32.76 19.44 -14.64
N LYS A 639 32.66 18.17 -15.03
CA LYS A 639 33.41 17.51 -16.12
C LYS A 639 32.61 17.49 -17.43
N TRP A 640 32.27 18.68 -17.94
CA TRP A 640 31.39 18.81 -19.11
C TRP A 640 32.02 18.31 -20.40
N SER A 641 33.32 18.55 -20.62
CA SER A 641 34.00 18.11 -21.83
C SER A 641 34.05 16.58 -21.97
N GLU A 642 34.21 15.87 -20.85
CA GLU A 642 34.26 14.41 -20.80
C GLU A 642 32.88 13.76 -21.02
N THR A 643 31.78 14.52 -20.93
CA THR A 643 30.43 13.99 -21.18
C THR A 643 30.26 13.53 -22.63
N ILE A 644 30.90 14.20 -23.60
CA ILE A 644 30.74 13.87 -25.03
C ILE A 644 31.28 12.46 -25.34
N ALA A 645 32.48 12.13 -24.86
CA ALA A 645 33.08 10.81 -25.04
C ALA A 645 32.29 9.71 -24.32
N LEU A 646 31.80 10.02 -23.11
CA LEU A 646 30.93 9.13 -22.33
C LEU A 646 29.62 8.84 -23.10
N THR A 647 28.98 9.87 -23.64
CA THR A 647 27.76 9.80 -24.45
C THR A 647 27.98 8.99 -25.72
N ARG A 648 29.07 9.22 -26.46
CA ARG A 648 29.40 8.46 -27.67
C ARG A 648 29.49 6.96 -27.39
N THR A 649 30.13 6.59 -26.29
CA THR A 649 30.27 5.18 -25.89
C THR A 649 28.92 4.53 -25.58
N ALA A 650 28.02 5.27 -24.92
CA ALA A 650 26.67 4.79 -24.63
C ALA A 650 25.82 4.65 -25.90
N LEU A 651 25.85 5.66 -26.79
CA LEU A 651 25.12 5.62 -28.07
C LEU A 651 25.57 4.45 -28.94
N LEU A 652 26.87 4.16 -29.02
CA LEU A 652 27.36 2.98 -29.75
C LEU A 652 26.79 1.68 -29.18
N LYS A 653 26.70 1.53 -27.85
CA LYS A 653 26.09 0.35 -27.22
C LYS A 653 24.60 0.24 -27.53
N ILE A 654 23.86 1.35 -27.49
CA ILE A 654 22.44 1.41 -27.85
C ILE A 654 22.26 1.01 -29.31
N TRP A 655 23.05 1.60 -30.22
CA TRP A 655 23.03 1.27 -31.64
C TRP A 655 23.30 -0.21 -31.90
N THR A 656 24.41 -0.77 -31.37
CA THR A 656 24.76 -2.18 -31.56
C THR A 656 23.67 -3.13 -31.04
N PHE A 657 23.01 -2.79 -29.93
CA PHE A 657 21.93 -3.61 -29.39
C PHE A 657 20.63 -3.49 -30.19
N SER A 658 20.35 -2.30 -30.73
CA SER A 658 19.22 -2.03 -31.62
C SER A 658 19.38 -2.76 -32.95
N GLU A 659 20.55 -2.65 -33.59
CA GLU A 659 20.89 -3.29 -34.86
C GLU A 659 20.75 -4.82 -34.80
N LYS A 660 21.09 -5.42 -33.65
CA LYS A 660 20.92 -6.86 -33.40
C LYS A 660 19.48 -7.26 -33.08
N LYS A 661 18.53 -6.32 -33.05
CA LYS A 661 17.11 -6.53 -32.74
C LYS A 661 16.86 -7.22 -31.40
N GLN A 662 17.64 -6.87 -30.38
CA GLN A 662 17.62 -7.56 -29.07
C GLN A 662 16.75 -6.87 -28.00
N MET A 663 16.28 -5.64 -28.24
CA MET A 663 15.34 -4.91 -27.38
C MET A 663 13.93 -5.54 -27.37
N LEU A 664 13.11 -5.24 -26.36
CA LEU A 664 11.75 -5.78 -26.24
C LEU A 664 10.84 -5.30 -27.38
N VAL A 665 11.00 -4.06 -27.81
CA VAL A 665 10.25 -3.49 -28.94
C VAL A 665 10.40 -4.30 -30.23
N HIS A 666 11.53 -4.97 -30.44
CA HIS A 666 11.77 -5.83 -31.61
C HIS A 666 11.11 -7.21 -31.50
N LEU A 667 10.86 -7.68 -30.27
CA LEU A 667 10.19 -8.96 -29.99
C LEU A 667 8.67 -8.84 -30.04
N ALA A 668 8.14 -7.62 -29.96
CA ALA A 668 6.71 -7.36 -30.05
C ALA A 668 6.20 -7.82 -31.42
N LYS A 669 5.33 -8.84 -31.43
CA LYS A 669 4.59 -9.22 -32.64
C LYS A 669 3.79 -8.00 -33.07
N LYS A 670 4.00 -7.50 -34.30
CA LYS A 670 3.10 -6.50 -34.90
C LYS A 670 1.68 -7.05 -34.75
N SER A 671 0.85 -6.35 -33.99
CA SER A 671 -0.53 -6.76 -33.74
C SER A 671 -1.23 -6.92 -35.09
N THR A 672 -1.45 -8.17 -35.50
CA THR A 672 -2.50 -8.45 -36.48
C THR A 672 -3.79 -8.01 -35.84
N SER A 673 -4.39 -6.99 -36.45
CA SER A 673 -5.76 -6.59 -36.19
C SER A 673 -6.68 -7.82 -36.23
N LYS A 674 -7.71 -7.76 -35.36
CA LYS A 674 -8.85 -8.69 -35.18
C LYS A 674 -8.68 -9.72 -34.05
N GLY A 675 -9.32 -9.37 -32.93
CA GLY A 675 -10.25 -10.20 -32.17
C GLY A 675 -9.75 -11.53 -31.60
N VAL A 676 -9.88 -11.68 -30.28
CA VAL A 676 -10.84 -12.58 -29.63
C VAL A 676 -10.53 -12.62 -28.13
N LEU A 677 -11.56 -12.23 -27.36
CA LEU A 677 -11.88 -12.42 -25.92
C LEU A 677 -10.87 -11.97 -24.85
#